data_AF-A0A6M8VU67-F1
#
_entry.id   AF-A0A6M8VU67-F1
#
_cell.length_a   1.000
_cell.length_b   1.000
_cell.length_c   1.000
_cell.angle_alpha   90.00
_cell.angle_beta   90.00
_cell.angle_gamma   90.00
#
_symmetry.space_group_name_H-M   'P 1'
#
loop_
_entity.id
_entity.type
_entity.pdbx_description
1 polymer ?
#
loop_
_entity_poly.entity_id
_entity_poly.type
_entity_poly.pdbx_seq_one_letter_code
_entity_poly.pdbx_strand_id
1 'polypeptide(L)'
;MIRTAIRSLPVLLLASAGLAQTQWNNAAGGAWNLPSNWDTSDVPDMPDESASIDLAGTYTVVLSSLDPSILALLITNPNATLGINGGETLSLGAGLLNDGLIVVDFNSSSAATAIDFLTDTTIDGAGLITLNQTFDRAQILSSTGAIVTNGANHTIDGRGRLRAAMINDGLISANWSGSTLELRDTDKTNNGLMEAANGGILELVSVAVDQSPGGVVRADGSTVRVSSSSVAAINDGTVETINDGLVLVLSGGELTLHDVSLSGALDINGGGAVRVTGSALSSDALIRIDANSSSATGVLEFTDSIDLSGTGTIQMVQTVFRSQLNTGDGATLTHGANHTIRGRGWISAALVNNGSVIADVPGSTLELRDTDKTNNAMIQALDGGILELVSVAVDQSPDGVVRADGATVRVSSSSVAAINDGTVETINDGLVLVLSGGELTLHDVSLSGALDINGGGAVRVTGSTLANDALIRIDANSSSATGVLEFTESIDLSGTGTIQMVQTVFRSQLNTGDGATLTHGADHTIRGRGWISAALVNNGSVIADVPGSTLELRDTDKTNNAMIQALDGGILQLVDGVLTQVGAGAIVADAGTVFIDGGGTPTIVGGSLEAMNGGTVEVSSGGELSLDSVQNESAIRVDGGGAVRSIGGGFTNNGVLEINANNSSATSLLVFGASGRIGGTGEISLPRVTTRSTLTTEDGVVGTVGSGQRVTGIGQLDGDLRMEGTVAPGSAGIGSMRLTGNLEMHPGSSLEIEFNSLSQFDDLEGPGTFSAGGTLAATNTSGGAFDPAFGDSFVVVDAAGGITDQFDAVTGPALPGVLEWRVRYDPTQAVLIVSCDGDANLDGVINTLDVLGFLNLWTAGDPKADINGDGDVNTLDVLAFLNAWTAGC
;
A
#
# COMPACT_ATOMS: atom_id res chain seq x y z
N MET A 1 -36.97 14.73 36.27
CA MET A 1 -37.30 14.98 37.69
C MET A 1 -38.77 15.40 37.75
N ILE A 2 -39.57 14.74 38.59
CA ILE A 2 -41.04 14.60 38.55
C ILE A 2 -41.79 15.83 39.12
N ARG A 3 -42.90 16.24 38.46
CA ARG A 3 -44.15 16.90 38.94
C ARG A 3 -44.75 17.75 37.81
N THR A 4 -46.01 17.72 37.37
CA THR A 4 -47.25 17.02 37.76
C THR A 4 -48.18 17.11 36.53
N ALA A 5 -48.82 16.00 36.15
CA ALA A 5 -49.82 15.98 35.08
C ALA A 5 -51.16 16.56 35.57
N ILE A 6 -51.72 17.52 34.84
CA ILE A 6 -53.15 17.85 34.84
C ILE A 6 -53.59 17.87 33.38
N ARG A 7 -54.30 16.82 32.96
CA ARG A 7 -55.09 16.80 31.72
C ARG A 7 -56.26 17.74 31.89
N SER A 8 -56.31 18.82 31.12
CA SER A 8 -57.52 19.62 30.91
C SER A 8 -58.21 19.13 29.64
N LEU A 9 -59.37 18.48 29.78
CA LEU A 9 -60.35 18.39 28.71
C LEU A 9 -60.91 19.80 28.45
N PRO A 10 -60.99 20.31 27.21
CA PRO A 10 -61.92 21.38 26.91
C PRO A 10 -63.29 20.73 26.64
N VAL A 11 -64.13 20.72 27.66
CA VAL A 11 -65.58 20.82 27.42
C VAL A 11 -65.82 22.28 27.11
N LEU A 12 -66.30 22.58 25.90
CA LEU A 12 -66.78 23.90 25.51
C LEU A 12 -68.01 24.24 26.36
N LEU A 13 -67.78 24.73 27.58
CA LEU A 13 -68.83 25.29 28.41
C LEU A 13 -69.01 26.76 27.97
N LEU A 14 -69.84 26.98 26.96
CA LEU A 14 -70.39 28.30 26.65
C LEU A 14 -71.24 28.74 27.85
N ALA A 15 -70.62 29.43 28.80
CA ALA A 15 -71.34 30.16 29.82
C ALA A 15 -72.04 31.35 29.14
N SER A 16 -73.37 31.32 29.18
CA SER A 16 -74.26 32.37 28.70
C SER A 16 -73.90 33.74 29.30
N ALA A 17 -73.38 34.63 28.46
CA ALA A 17 -73.59 36.07 28.59
C ALA A 17 -74.10 36.53 27.21
N GLY A 18 -75.23 37.24 27.18
CA GLY A 18 -76.03 37.48 25.98
C GLY A 18 -75.33 38.27 24.87
N LEU A 19 -74.63 37.55 23.99
CA LEU A 19 -74.17 38.02 22.69
C LEU A 19 -75.11 37.44 21.61
N ALA A 20 -75.41 38.23 20.58
CA ALA A 20 -76.42 37.89 19.57
C ALA A 20 -75.91 36.73 18.68
N GLN A 21 -76.42 35.52 18.94
CA GLN A 21 -76.27 34.40 18.01
C GLN A 21 -77.42 34.44 17.00
N THR A 22 -77.11 34.59 15.72
CA THR A 22 -78.06 34.59 14.61
C THR A 22 -77.99 33.24 13.87
N GLN A 23 -79.15 32.63 13.59
CA GLN A 23 -79.26 31.29 13.03
C GLN A 23 -79.68 31.34 11.57
N TRP A 24 -79.02 30.51 10.74
CA TRP A 24 -79.39 30.33 9.35
C TRP A 24 -80.80 29.72 9.25
N ASN A 25 -81.71 30.36 8.52
CA ASN A 25 -83.13 29.95 8.46
C ASN A 25 -83.57 29.42 7.09
N ASN A 26 -82.67 29.40 6.09
CA ASN A 26 -83.00 29.03 4.71
C ASN A 26 -82.46 27.63 4.34
N ALA A 27 -83.32 26.61 4.48
CA ALA A 27 -83.00 25.22 4.17
C ALA A 27 -82.72 24.94 2.68
N ALA A 28 -82.96 25.88 1.77
CA ALA A 28 -82.62 25.76 0.35
C ALA A 28 -81.22 26.29 0.01
N GLY A 29 -80.55 26.94 0.96
CA GLY A 29 -79.29 27.68 0.72
C GLY A 29 -79.54 29.06 0.11
N GLY A 30 -78.50 29.89 0.12
CA GLY A 30 -78.61 31.29 -0.30
C GLY A 30 -77.41 32.14 0.08
N ALA A 31 -77.47 33.44 -0.24
CA ALA A 31 -76.40 34.38 0.06
C ALA A 31 -76.40 34.79 1.55
N TRP A 32 -75.22 34.87 2.15
CA TRP A 32 -74.97 35.29 3.53
C TRP A 32 -75.50 36.71 3.79
N ASN A 33 -75.31 37.61 2.82
CA ASN A 33 -75.64 39.03 2.92
C ASN A 33 -77.14 39.36 2.77
N LEU A 34 -78.01 38.35 2.66
CA LEU A 34 -79.46 38.55 2.59
C LEU A 34 -80.07 38.39 3.99
N PRO A 35 -80.61 39.47 4.60
CA PRO A 35 -81.21 39.40 5.93
C PRO A 35 -82.32 38.34 6.05
N SER A 36 -83.07 38.08 4.97
CA SER A 36 -84.14 37.08 4.98
C SER A 36 -83.67 35.64 5.22
N ASN A 37 -82.37 35.35 5.09
CA ASN A 37 -81.79 34.03 5.33
C ASN A 37 -81.39 33.80 6.80
N TRP A 38 -81.58 34.80 7.68
CA TRP A 38 -81.28 34.74 9.11
C TRP A 38 -82.55 34.90 9.95
N ASP A 39 -82.68 34.11 11.02
CA ASP A 39 -83.87 34.05 11.90
C ASP A 39 -84.23 35.38 12.57
N THR A 40 -83.24 36.21 12.88
CA THR A 40 -83.40 37.56 13.42
C THR A 40 -83.63 38.64 12.36
N SER A 41 -83.53 38.30 11.07
CA SER A 41 -83.41 39.26 9.96
C SER A 41 -82.23 40.23 10.09
N ASP A 42 -81.20 39.84 10.84
CA ASP A 42 -79.94 40.55 11.02
C ASP A 42 -78.82 39.73 10.38
N VAL A 43 -78.01 40.34 9.54
CA VAL A 43 -76.90 39.64 8.86
C VAL A 43 -75.71 39.68 9.80
N PRO A 44 -75.15 38.53 10.24
CA PRO A 44 -73.94 38.52 11.05
C PRO A 44 -72.75 39.10 10.26
N ASP A 45 -72.32 40.31 10.63
CA ASP A 45 -71.24 41.06 10.00
C ASP A 45 -70.42 41.95 10.97
N MET A 46 -70.76 41.98 12.28
CA MET A 46 -70.07 42.75 13.32
C MET A 46 -69.32 41.90 14.37
N PRO A 47 -68.20 42.41 14.96
CA PRO A 47 -67.27 41.59 15.75
C PRO A 47 -67.83 40.97 17.04
N ASP A 48 -68.99 41.39 17.51
CA ASP A 48 -69.69 40.88 18.69
C ASP A 48 -70.84 39.90 18.34
N GLU A 49 -71.07 39.63 17.06
CA GLU A 49 -72.12 38.73 16.57
C GLU A 49 -71.60 37.31 16.33
N SER A 50 -72.45 36.31 16.47
CA SER A 50 -72.10 34.91 16.15
C SER A 50 -73.09 34.29 15.17
N ALA A 51 -72.60 33.54 14.19
CA ALA A 51 -73.43 32.90 13.18
C ALA A 51 -73.56 31.38 13.44
N SER A 52 -74.77 30.83 13.30
CA SER A 52 -75.04 29.38 13.36
C SER A 52 -75.58 28.85 12.04
N ILE A 53 -74.99 27.77 11.52
CA ILE A 53 -75.43 27.00 10.36
C ILE A 53 -75.74 25.58 10.85
N ASP A 54 -77.01 25.35 11.23
CA ASP A 54 -77.44 24.17 11.99
C ASP A 54 -78.71 23.47 11.46
N LEU A 55 -79.33 24.00 10.41
CA LEU A 55 -80.49 23.34 9.77
C LEU A 55 -80.10 21.95 9.27
N ALA A 56 -80.99 20.98 9.39
CA ALA A 56 -80.77 19.66 8.80
C ALA A 56 -80.93 19.68 7.27
N GLY A 57 -80.18 18.83 6.57
CA GLY A 57 -80.24 18.66 5.11
C GLY A 57 -79.02 19.22 4.38
N THR A 58 -79.00 19.12 3.06
CA THR A 58 -77.89 19.62 2.22
C THR A 58 -78.25 20.97 1.65
N TYR A 59 -77.44 21.99 1.94
CA TYR A 59 -77.57 23.33 1.38
C TYR A 59 -76.24 24.08 1.39
N THR A 60 -76.15 25.12 0.57
CA THR A 60 -74.97 25.98 0.48
C THR A 60 -75.29 27.40 0.92
N VAL A 61 -74.52 27.91 1.88
CA VAL A 61 -74.47 29.31 2.27
C VAL A 61 -73.33 29.98 1.49
N VAL A 62 -73.60 31.08 0.80
CA VAL A 62 -72.60 31.76 -0.04
C VAL A 62 -72.30 33.15 0.50
N LEU A 63 -71.07 33.36 0.96
CA LEU A 63 -70.55 34.67 1.34
C LEU A 63 -70.08 35.39 0.06
N SER A 64 -70.71 36.53 -0.24
CA SER A 64 -70.46 37.32 -1.45
C SER A 64 -70.80 38.79 -1.25
N SER A 65 -69.98 39.69 -1.79
CA SER A 65 -70.13 41.14 -1.70
C SER A 65 -70.24 41.66 -0.25
N LEU A 66 -69.49 41.04 0.66
CA LEU A 66 -69.42 41.34 2.08
C LEU A 66 -68.17 40.68 2.69
N ASP A 67 -67.42 41.45 3.50
CA ASP A 67 -66.32 40.94 4.33
C ASP A 67 -66.74 40.92 5.82
N PRO A 68 -67.50 39.91 6.28
CA PRO A 68 -68.00 39.90 7.65
C PRO A 68 -66.86 39.68 8.65
N SER A 69 -66.88 40.46 9.73
CA SER A 69 -65.99 40.27 10.88
C SER A 69 -66.84 39.94 12.09
N ILE A 70 -66.89 38.67 12.48
CA ILE A 70 -67.81 38.15 13.49
C ILE A 70 -67.06 37.53 14.67
N LEU A 71 -67.72 37.38 15.82
CA LEU A 71 -67.15 36.75 17.00
C LEU A 71 -66.90 35.25 16.77
N ALA A 72 -67.93 34.49 16.36
CA ALA A 72 -67.83 33.05 16.22
C ALA A 72 -68.74 32.49 15.12
N LEU A 73 -68.32 31.35 14.55
CA LEU A 73 -69.08 30.60 13.56
C LEU A 73 -69.28 29.16 14.03
N LEU A 74 -70.54 28.71 14.06
CA LEU A 74 -70.90 27.34 14.41
C LEU A 74 -71.59 26.67 13.21
N ILE A 75 -70.91 25.76 12.55
CA ILE A 75 -71.47 24.87 11.52
C ILE A 75 -71.63 23.50 12.16
N THR A 76 -72.83 23.18 12.64
CA THR A 76 -73.12 21.88 13.30
C THR A 76 -73.79 20.88 12.37
N ASN A 77 -74.25 21.33 11.19
CA ASN A 77 -74.76 20.43 10.17
C ASN A 77 -73.62 19.90 9.30
N PRO A 78 -73.32 18.59 9.33
CA PRO A 78 -72.23 18.01 8.55
C PRO A 78 -72.47 17.99 7.03
N ASN A 79 -73.70 18.28 6.59
CA ASN A 79 -74.06 18.33 5.16
C ASN A 79 -74.18 19.76 4.63
N ALA A 80 -73.93 20.78 5.46
CA ALA A 80 -73.92 22.18 5.02
C ALA A 80 -72.57 22.54 4.37
N THR A 81 -72.63 23.40 3.35
CA THR A 81 -71.44 24.02 2.76
C THR A 81 -71.49 25.53 2.97
N LEU A 82 -70.43 26.12 3.51
CA LEU A 82 -70.17 27.57 3.47
C LEU A 82 -69.16 27.86 2.36
N GLY A 83 -69.61 28.49 1.28
CA GLY A 83 -68.74 28.95 0.20
C GLY A 83 -68.38 30.42 0.36
N ILE A 84 -67.09 30.74 0.46
CA ILE A 84 -66.57 32.11 0.47
C ILE A 84 -66.17 32.46 -0.96
N ASN A 85 -66.85 33.41 -1.59
CA ASN A 85 -66.53 33.80 -2.96
C ASN A 85 -65.20 34.55 -3.04
N GLY A 86 -64.59 34.47 -4.21
CA GLY A 86 -63.44 35.25 -4.63
C GLY A 86 -63.47 36.73 -4.27
N GLY A 87 -62.46 37.19 -3.54
CA GLY A 87 -62.32 38.61 -3.18
C GLY A 87 -62.88 38.96 -1.81
N GLU A 88 -63.48 38.00 -1.11
CA GLU A 88 -64.08 38.21 0.21
C GLU A 88 -63.20 37.63 1.34
N THR A 89 -63.34 38.18 2.54
CA THR A 89 -62.68 37.74 3.76
C THR A 89 -63.69 37.51 4.88
N LEU A 90 -63.65 36.32 5.48
CA LEU A 90 -64.37 36.01 6.71
C LEU A 90 -63.43 36.20 7.90
N SER A 91 -63.65 37.22 8.73
CA SER A 91 -62.85 37.44 9.95
C SER A 91 -63.56 36.86 11.18
N LEU A 92 -62.81 36.15 12.04
CA LEU A 92 -63.32 35.43 13.21
C LEU A 92 -62.62 35.88 14.50
N GLY A 93 -63.39 36.21 15.54
CA GLY A 93 -62.91 36.83 16.78
C GLY A 93 -62.71 35.91 18.00
N ALA A 94 -63.23 34.68 18.02
CA ALA A 94 -63.11 33.79 19.18
C ALA A 94 -63.19 32.28 18.89
N GLY A 95 -63.98 31.80 17.91
CA GLY A 95 -64.21 30.36 17.74
C GLY A 95 -64.81 29.92 16.42
N LEU A 96 -64.37 28.75 15.93
CA LEU A 96 -64.96 28.03 14.80
C LEU A 96 -65.27 26.59 15.21
N LEU A 97 -66.55 26.22 15.25
CA LEU A 97 -66.98 24.82 15.23
C LEU A 97 -67.39 24.49 13.81
N ASN A 98 -66.71 23.55 13.17
CA ASN A 98 -67.00 23.11 11.81
C ASN A 98 -67.17 21.59 11.76
N ASP A 99 -68.41 21.15 11.66
CA ASP A 99 -68.76 19.77 11.30
C ASP A 99 -69.06 19.62 9.80
N GLY A 100 -69.25 20.73 9.08
CA GLY A 100 -69.59 20.78 7.66
C GLY A 100 -68.39 21.03 6.74
N LEU A 101 -68.66 21.61 5.56
CA LEU A 101 -67.64 21.98 4.58
C LEU A 101 -67.54 23.50 4.45
N ILE A 102 -66.35 24.07 4.60
CA ILE A 102 -66.05 25.46 4.23
C ILE A 102 -65.17 25.44 2.99
N VAL A 103 -65.55 26.16 1.94
CA VAL A 103 -64.76 26.28 0.70
C VAL A 103 -64.30 27.73 0.55
N VAL A 104 -62.99 27.93 0.62
CA VAL A 104 -62.35 29.23 0.39
C VAL A 104 -62.07 29.37 -1.11
N ASP A 105 -62.57 30.47 -1.68
CA ASP A 105 -62.69 30.68 -3.12
C ASP A 105 -63.61 29.67 -3.81
N PHE A 106 -64.87 29.69 -3.37
CA PHE A 106 -65.94 28.81 -3.84
C PHE A 106 -66.27 28.99 -5.33
N ASN A 107 -66.10 30.19 -5.86
CA ASN A 107 -66.42 30.52 -7.26
C ASN A 107 -65.22 30.50 -8.21
N SER A 108 -64.04 30.04 -7.75
CA SER A 108 -62.82 29.91 -8.56
C SER A 108 -62.38 31.23 -9.20
N SER A 109 -62.38 32.29 -8.41
CA SER A 109 -61.96 33.62 -8.80
C SER A 109 -60.43 33.74 -8.92
N SER A 110 -59.99 34.89 -9.42
CA SER A 110 -58.59 35.32 -9.37
C SER A 110 -58.29 36.30 -8.23
N ALA A 111 -59.30 36.70 -7.46
CA ALA A 111 -59.16 37.62 -6.34
C ALA A 111 -58.76 36.89 -5.05
N ALA A 112 -58.04 37.58 -4.17
CA ALA A 112 -57.64 37.02 -2.89
C ALA A 112 -58.85 36.75 -2.00
N THR A 113 -58.93 35.56 -1.42
CA THR A 113 -60.04 35.12 -0.56
C THR A 113 -59.47 34.50 0.70
N ALA A 114 -60.01 34.87 1.85
CA ALA A 114 -59.42 34.46 3.12
C ALA A 114 -60.45 34.10 4.20
N ILE A 115 -60.01 33.22 5.10
CA ILE A 115 -60.50 33.20 6.48
C ILE A 115 -59.40 33.85 7.32
N ASP A 116 -59.75 34.84 8.14
CA ASP A 116 -58.81 35.59 8.98
C ASP A 116 -59.16 35.45 10.46
N PHE A 117 -58.30 34.81 11.23
CA PHE A 117 -58.50 34.61 12.67
C PHE A 117 -57.87 35.78 13.45
N LEU A 118 -58.71 36.57 14.11
CA LEU A 118 -58.31 37.79 14.81
C LEU A 118 -57.73 37.53 16.21
N THR A 119 -58.06 36.38 16.80
CA THR A 119 -57.58 35.94 18.11
C THR A 119 -57.28 34.44 18.09
N ASP A 120 -56.66 33.93 19.17
CA ASP A 120 -56.43 32.50 19.35
C ASP A 120 -57.73 31.72 19.16
N THR A 121 -57.75 30.81 18.19
CA THR A 121 -58.97 30.10 17.79
C THR A 121 -58.68 28.62 17.59
N THR A 122 -59.46 27.76 18.21
CA THR A 122 -59.51 26.33 17.86
C THR A 122 -60.61 26.09 16.84
N ILE A 123 -60.27 25.42 15.74
CA ILE A 123 -61.19 24.87 14.76
C ILE A 123 -61.62 23.48 15.29
N ASP A 124 -62.77 23.44 15.96
CA ASP A 124 -63.33 22.21 16.51
C ASP A 124 -64.30 21.55 15.51
N GLY A 125 -64.70 20.32 15.78
CA GLY A 125 -65.60 19.54 14.91
C GLY A 125 -64.85 18.60 13.95
N ALA A 126 -65.63 17.79 13.22
CA ALA A 126 -65.10 16.77 12.29
C ALA A 126 -65.15 17.20 10.81
N GLY A 127 -65.39 18.48 10.56
CA GLY A 127 -65.59 19.05 9.23
C GLY A 127 -64.30 19.28 8.45
N LEU A 128 -64.48 19.93 7.30
CA LEU A 128 -63.44 20.18 6.30
C LEU A 128 -63.39 21.68 5.94
N ILE A 129 -62.18 22.23 5.87
CA ILE A 129 -61.90 23.49 5.15
C ILE A 129 -61.11 23.15 3.88
N THR A 130 -61.66 23.48 2.71
CA THR A 130 -60.98 23.33 1.42
C THR A 130 -60.51 24.67 0.88
N LEU A 131 -59.20 24.81 0.68
CA LEU A 131 -58.61 25.90 -0.10
C LEU A 131 -58.69 25.54 -1.59
N ASN A 132 -59.51 26.27 -2.35
CA ASN A 132 -59.88 25.83 -3.70
C ASN A 132 -59.07 26.50 -4.83
N GLN A 133 -58.12 27.40 -4.51
CA GLN A 133 -57.36 28.17 -5.49
C GLN A 133 -55.90 28.41 -5.09
N THR A 134 -55.02 28.51 -6.09
CA THR A 134 -53.57 28.63 -5.88
C THR A 134 -53.15 29.99 -5.34
N PHE A 135 -51.97 30.04 -4.71
CA PHE A 135 -51.34 31.28 -4.21
C PHE A 135 -52.23 32.01 -3.18
N ASP A 136 -52.38 33.32 -3.31
CA ASP A 136 -53.16 34.18 -2.44
C ASP A 136 -54.67 34.15 -2.71
N ARG A 137 -55.12 33.35 -3.68
CA ARG A 137 -56.55 33.29 -4.05
C ARG A 137 -57.40 32.54 -3.02
N ALA A 138 -56.82 31.56 -2.32
CA ALA A 138 -57.44 30.91 -1.18
C ALA A 138 -56.45 30.84 -0.01
N GLN A 139 -56.81 31.46 1.12
CA GLN A 139 -55.89 31.64 2.24
C GLN A 139 -56.53 31.37 3.60
N ILE A 140 -55.69 30.93 4.55
CA ILE A 140 -55.97 31.01 5.98
C ILE A 140 -54.95 31.96 6.60
N LEU A 141 -55.45 33.00 7.28
CA LEU A 141 -54.68 34.08 7.91
C LEU A 141 -54.91 34.06 9.42
N SER A 142 -53.96 34.63 10.17
CA SER A 142 -54.19 35.02 11.55
C SER A 142 -53.57 36.38 11.82
N SER A 143 -54.18 37.13 12.74
CA SER A 143 -53.63 38.37 13.25
C SER A 143 -52.31 38.13 13.99
N THR A 144 -51.44 39.13 14.04
CA THR A 144 -50.14 39.03 14.73
C THR A 144 -50.31 38.57 16.18
N GLY A 145 -49.71 37.43 16.52
CA GLY A 145 -49.77 36.84 17.85
C GLY A 145 -50.96 35.91 18.10
N ALA A 146 -51.91 35.82 17.16
CA ALA A 146 -53.02 34.86 17.23
C ALA A 146 -52.60 33.50 16.66
N ILE A 147 -52.90 32.43 17.41
CA ILE A 147 -52.63 31.04 17.06
C ILE A 147 -53.93 30.32 16.68
N VAL A 148 -53.93 29.66 15.53
CA VAL A 148 -55.05 28.83 15.06
C VAL A 148 -54.74 27.37 15.34
N THR A 149 -55.63 26.65 16.03
CA THR A 149 -55.47 25.21 16.26
C THR A 149 -56.42 24.44 15.34
N ASN A 150 -55.90 23.66 14.39
CA ASN A 150 -56.66 22.69 13.63
C ASN A 150 -56.95 21.48 14.54
N GLY A 151 -58.19 21.31 15.00
CA GLY A 151 -58.56 20.28 15.97
C GLY A 151 -58.33 18.85 15.47
N ALA A 152 -58.19 17.90 16.39
CA ALA A 152 -57.74 16.54 16.11
C ALA A 152 -58.62 15.72 15.12
N ASN A 153 -59.89 16.10 14.95
CA ASN A 153 -60.81 15.45 14.01
C ASN A 153 -61.07 16.29 12.75
N HIS A 154 -60.51 17.50 12.67
CA HIS A 154 -60.77 18.43 11.60
C HIS A 154 -59.71 18.29 10.48
N THR A 155 -60.14 18.54 9.24
CA THR A 155 -59.27 18.50 8.06
C THR A 155 -59.20 19.87 7.39
N ILE A 156 -57.98 20.27 7.00
CA ILE A 156 -57.75 21.36 6.07
C ILE A 156 -57.13 20.75 4.82
N ASP A 157 -57.72 20.95 3.65
CA ASP A 157 -57.19 20.42 2.39
C ASP A 157 -57.14 21.45 1.26
N GLY A 158 -56.60 21.03 0.13
CA GLY A 158 -56.70 21.79 -1.11
C GLY A 158 -55.37 22.32 -1.66
N ARG A 159 -55.44 23.54 -2.18
CA ARG A 159 -54.35 24.33 -2.79
C ARG A 159 -54.54 25.80 -2.41
N GLY A 160 -53.45 26.53 -2.20
CA GLY A 160 -53.50 27.91 -1.70
C GLY A 160 -52.39 28.19 -0.70
N ARG A 161 -52.65 29.10 0.25
CA ARG A 161 -51.66 29.53 1.25
C ARG A 161 -52.18 29.42 2.68
N LEU A 162 -51.43 28.72 3.51
CA LEU A 162 -51.62 28.68 4.96
C LEU A 162 -50.59 29.61 5.61
N ARG A 163 -51.05 30.84 5.95
CA ARG A 163 -50.20 31.93 6.46
C ARG A 163 -50.38 32.16 7.96
N ALA A 164 -51.48 31.68 8.53
CA ALA A 164 -51.74 31.72 9.97
C ALA A 164 -50.64 31.00 10.77
N ALA A 165 -50.32 31.54 11.95
CA ALA A 165 -49.59 30.77 12.96
C ALA A 165 -50.52 29.63 13.40
N MET A 166 -50.09 28.38 13.25
CA MET A 166 -51.00 27.24 13.36
C MET A 166 -50.41 26.07 14.15
N ILE A 167 -51.22 25.51 15.03
CA ILE A 167 -51.03 24.19 15.64
C ILE A 167 -51.92 23.20 14.89
N ASN A 168 -51.35 22.14 14.34
CA ASN A 168 -52.08 21.07 13.68
C ASN A 168 -52.21 19.86 14.59
N ASP A 169 -53.37 19.64 15.20
CA ASP A 169 -53.70 18.38 15.89
C ASP A 169 -54.40 17.37 14.96
N GLY A 170 -55.00 17.85 13.85
CA GLY A 170 -55.74 17.06 12.86
C GLY A 170 -54.95 16.75 11.58
N LEU A 171 -55.63 16.87 10.44
CA LEU A 171 -55.06 16.65 9.10
C LEU A 171 -54.94 17.96 8.33
N ILE A 172 -53.75 18.21 7.77
CA ILE A 172 -53.54 19.20 6.70
C ILE A 172 -53.06 18.44 5.45
N SER A 173 -53.82 18.48 4.36
CA SER A 173 -53.55 17.66 3.17
C SER A 173 -53.48 18.48 1.87
N ALA A 174 -52.32 18.50 1.23
CA ALA A 174 -52.14 19.00 -0.13
C ALA A 174 -52.54 17.90 -1.13
N ASN A 175 -53.82 17.86 -1.50
CA ASN A 175 -54.42 16.73 -2.22
C ASN A 175 -54.88 17.04 -3.65
N TRP A 176 -54.49 18.19 -4.21
CA TRP A 176 -54.86 18.57 -5.58
C TRP A 176 -53.74 18.32 -6.58
N SER A 177 -53.94 17.33 -7.45
CA SER A 177 -52.98 16.94 -8.51
C SER A 177 -52.39 18.14 -9.26
N GLY A 178 -51.06 18.25 -9.25
CA GLY A 178 -50.29 19.27 -9.95
C GLY A 178 -50.40 20.68 -9.36
N SER A 179 -51.03 20.83 -8.19
CA SER A 179 -51.19 22.11 -7.49
C SER A 179 -50.49 22.09 -6.13
N THR A 180 -50.27 23.28 -5.58
CA THR A 180 -49.53 23.46 -4.32
C THR A 180 -50.40 24.02 -3.20
N LEU A 181 -50.25 23.45 -2.01
CA LEU A 181 -50.58 24.09 -0.74
C LEU A 181 -49.28 24.59 -0.09
N GLU A 182 -49.16 25.90 0.12
CA GLU A 182 -47.97 26.53 0.68
C GLU A 182 -48.14 26.78 2.18
N LEU A 183 -47.20 26.30 3.00
CA LEU A 183 -47.00 26.74 4.38
C LEU A 183 -46.04 27.93 4.37
N ARG A 184 -46.49 29.10 4.86
CA ARG A 184 -45.74 30.36 4.72
C ARG A 184 -45.90 31.28 5.94
N ASP A 185 -45.03 32.30 5.99
CA ASP A 185 -45.00 33.48 6.86
C ASP A 185 -44.67 33.22 8.33
N THR A 186 -45.34 32.26 8.96
CA THR A 186 -45.19 31.92 10.37
C THR A 186 -44.80 30.46 10.52
N ASP A 187 -44.12 30.12 11.61
CA ASP A 187 -43.82 28.72 11.92
C ASP A 187 -45.11 27.96 12.28
N LYS A 188 -45.06 26.65 12.11
CA LYS A 188 -46.19 25.75 12.30
C LYS A 188 -45.83 24.70 13.34
N THR A 189 -46.74 24.37 14.24
CA THR A 189 -46.60 23.21 15.12
C THR A 189 -47.41 22.05 14.55
N ASN A 190 -46.83 20.87 14.45
CA ASN A 190 -47.49 19.67 13.93
C ASN A 190 -47.57 18.57 14.99
N ASN A 191 -48.75 18.38 15.57
CA ASN A 191 -49.04 17.28 16.49
C ASN A 191 -49.74 16.10 15.79
N GLY A 192 -50.36 16.35 14.63
CA GLY A 192 -51.06 15.37 13.79
C GLY A 192 -50.31 15.07 12.50
N LEU A 193 -51.01 15.13 11.36
CA LEU A 193 -50.49 14.81 10.03
C LEU A 193 -50.53 16.02 9.10
N MET A 194 -49.38 16.38 8.54
CA MET A 194 -49.28 17.24 7.36
C MET A 194 -48.84 16.37 6.19
N GLU A 195 -49.63 16.31 5.12
CA GLU A 195 -49.33 15.43 3.99
C GLU A 195 -49.45 16.10 2.62
N ALA A 196 -48.68 15.59 1.66
CA ALA A 196 -48.95 15.72 0.24
C ALA A 196 -49.50 14.39 -0.28
N ALA A 197 -50.64 14.41 -0.97
CA ALA A 197 -51.32 13.22 -1.46
C ALA A 197 -51.93 13.46 -2.85
N ASN A 198 -52.35 12.41 -3.56
CA ASN A 198 -53.13 12.50 -4.81
C ASN A 198 -52.51 13.42 -5.89
N GLY A 199 -51.19 13.44 -6.02
CA GLY A 199 -50.42 14.28 -6.95
C GLY A 199 -50.29 15.76 -6.53
N GLY A 200 -50.77 16.15 -5.36
CA GLY A 200 -50.57 17.48 -4.78
C GLY A 200 -49.17 17.70 -4.22
N ILE A 201 -48.84 18.98 -3.99
CA ILE A 201 -47.56 19.41 -3.44
C ILE A 201 -47.79 20.17 -2.13
N LEU A 202 -47.20 19.70 -1.04
CA LEU A 202 -47.08 20.47 0.20
C LEU A 202 -45.75 21.23 0.16
N GLU A 203 -45.78 22.56 0.11
CA GLU A 203 -44.58 23.38 -0.01
C GLU A 203 -44.27 24.15 1.27
N LEU A 204 -43.05 24.01 1.79
CA LEU A 204 -42.54 24.78 2.92
C LEU A 204 -41.81 26.02 2.39
N VAL A 205 -42.35 27.20 2.68
CA VAL A 205 -41.81 28.47 2.18
C VAL A 205 -41.33 29.34 3.33
N SER A 206 -40.06 29.12 3.70
CA SER A 206 -39.36 29.84 4.77
C SER A 206 -40.07 29.75 6.12
N VAL A 207 -40.44 28.54 6.52
CA VAL A 207 -41.11 28.23 7.79
C VAL A 207 -40.45 27.04 8.47
N ALA A 208 -40.47 27.03 9.80
CA ALA A 208 -40.23 25.84 10.60
C ALA A 208 -41.54 25.07 10.83
N VAL A 209 -41.43 23.74 10.83
CA VAL A 209 -42.49 22.81 11.26
C VAL A 209 -41.98 22.09 12.51
N ASP A 210 -42.44 22.54 13.66
CA ASP A 210 -42.11 21.95 14.96
C ASP A 210 -43.06 20.79 15.25
N GLN A 211 -42.56 19.55 15.23
CA GLN A 211 -43.39 18.38 15.43
C GLN A 211 -43.45 17.96 16.90
N SER A 212 -44.59 17.43 17.32
CA SER A 212 -44.60 16.59 18.51
C SER A 212 -43.94 15.23 18.23
N PRO A 213 -43.65 14.40 19.24
CA PRO A 213 -43.19 13.03 19.01
C PRO A 213 -44.14 12.17 18.15
N GLY A 214 -45.42 12.53 18.05
CA GLY A 214 -46.41 11.87 17.18
C GLY A 214 -46.70 12.62 15.87
N GLY A 215 -46.08 13.78 15.64
CA GLY A 215 -46.25 14.57 14.44
C GLY A 215 -45.58 13.92 13.23
N VAL A 216 -46.27 13.97 12.09
CA VAL A 216 -45.80 13.40 10.82
C VAL A 216 -45.93 14.42 9.69
N VAL A 217 -44.84 14.61 8.94
CA VAL A 217 -44.86 15.20 7.60
C VAL A 217 -44.69 14.10 6.57
N ARG A 218 -45.68 13.90 5.70
CA ARG A 218 -45.73 12.77 4.76
C ARG A 218 -45.83 13.19 3.30
N ALA A 219 -45.14 12.49 2.42
CA ALA A 219 -45.47 12.45 1.00
C ALA A 219 -46.02 11.07 0.60
N ASP A 220 -47.28 11.00 0.17
CA ASP A 220 -47.95 9.76 -0.24
C ASP A 220 -48.25 9.79 -1.75
N GLY A 221 -47.38 9.15 -2.55
CA GLY A 221 -47.42 9.21 -4.02
C GLY A 221 -47.36 10.63 -4.59
N SER A 222 -46.81 11.56 -3.80
CA SER A 222 -46.86 13.01 -3.97
C SER A 222 -45.56 13.67 -3.51
N THR A 223 -45.50 15.00 -3.39
CA THR A 223 -44.26 15.71 -3.05
C THR A 223 -44.41 16.69 -1.89
N VAL A 224 -43.56 16.54 -0.87
CA VAL A 224 -43.24 17.62 0.09
C VAL A 224 -42.04 18.38 -0.46
N ARG A 225 -42.12 19.70 -0.58
CA ARG A 225 -41.14 20.49 -1.35
C ARG A 225 -40.64 21.72 -0.60
N VAL A 226 -39.37 22.06 -0.77
CA VAL A 226 -38.79 23.36 -0.39
C VAL A 226 -38.43 24.15 -1.66
N SER A 227 -38.96 25.36 -1.79
CA SER A 227 -38.75 26.24 -2.95
C SER A 227 -37.34 26.81 -3.05
N SER A 228 -37.00 27.30 -4.25
CA SER A 228 -35.86 28.21 -4.43
C SER A 228 -35.96 29.43 -3.51
N SER A 229 -34.84 29.83 -2.91
CA SER A 229 -34.73 30.97 -1.99
C SER A 229 -35.54 30.82 -0.69
N SER A 230 -35.89 29.60 -0.33
CA SER A 230 -36.58 29.29 0.93
C SER A 230 -35.65 28.58 1.90
N VAL A 231 -35.73 28.93 3.18
CA VAL A 231 -35.01 28.25 4.27
C VAL A 231 -36.06 27.70 5.22
N ALA A 232 -36.36 26.41 5.11
CA ALA A 232 -37.35 25.73 5.92
C ALA A 232 -36.68 24.83 6.96
N ALA A 233 -37.41 24.49 8.02
CA ALA A 233 -36.97 23.51 9.00
C ALA A 233 -38.09 22.52 9.32
N ILE A 234 -37.73 21.28 9.63
CA ILE A 234 -38.59 20.30 10.28
C ILE A 234 -37.85 19.83 11.53
N ASN A 235 -38.48 20.04 12.68
CA ASN A 235 -37.90 19.72 13.98
C ASN A 235 -38.72 18.60 14.62
N ASP A 236 -38.02 17.58 15.14
CA ASP A 236 -38.58 16.40 15.80
C ASP A 236 -39.54 15.56 14.91
N GLY A 237 -40.09 14.49 15.49
CA GLY A 237 -41.12 13.66 14.89
C GLY A 237 -40.66 12.86 13.66
N THR A 238 -41.62 12.50 12.80
CA THR A 238 -41.37 11.67 11.61
C THR A 238 -41.51 12.49 10.32
N VAL A 239 -40.57 12.30 9.39
CA VAL A 239 -40.71 12.67 7.98
C VAL A 239 -40.70 11.37 7.18
N GLU A 240 -41.75 11.11 6.43
CA GLU A 240 -41.85 9.86 5.68
C GLU A 240 -42.37 10.05 4.27
N THR A 241 -42.01 9.13 3.40
CA THR A 241 -42.62 9.02 2.09
C THR A 241 -43.05 7.58 1.83
N ILE A 242 -44.24 7.44 1.26
CA ILE A 242 -44.86 6.16 0.95
C ILE A 242 -45.42 6.20 -0.47
N ASN A 243 -45.65 5.02 -1.07
CA ASN A 243 -46.23 4.89 -2.41
C ASN A 243 -45.51 5.74 -3.48
N ASP A 244 -44.17 5.74 -3.47
CA ASP A 244 -43.30 6.55 -4.34
C ASP A 244 -43.40 8.08 -4.12
N GLY A 245 -43.82 8.50 -2.92
CA GLY A 245 -43.72 9.89 -2.49
C GLY A 245 -42.28 10.39 -2.40
N LEU A 246 -42.10 11.71 -2.36
CA LEU A 246 -40.80 12.36 -2.36
C LEU A 246 -40.75 13.60 -1.45
N VAL A 247 -39.70 13.71 -0.64
CA VAL A 247 -39.28 15.01 -0.11
C VAL A 247 -38.26 15.61 -1.09
N LEU A 248 -38.49 16.84 -1.55
CA LEU A 248 -37.69 17.48 -2.59
C LEU A 248 -37.19 18.86 -2.16
N VAL A 249 -35.87 19.03 -2.13
CA VAL A 249 -35.23 20.35 -1.96
C VAL A 249 -34.78 20.86 -3.33
N LEU A 250 -35.37 21.96 -3.79
CA LEU A 250 -35.03 22.57 -5.07
C LEU A 250 -33.72 23.38 -5.02
N SER A 251 -33.17 23.71 -6.20
CA SER A 251 -32.02 24.62 -6.32
C SER A 251 -32.29 25.94 -5.61
N GLY A 252 -31.36 26.35 -4.74
CA GLY A 252 -31.44 27.56 -3.90
C GLY A 252 -32.37 27.41 -2.70
N GLY A 253 -32.98 26.24 -2.48
CA GLY A 253 -33.73 25.91 -1.27
C GLY A 253 -32.84 25.26 -0.22
N GLU A 254 -33.20 25.46 1.04
CA GLU A 254 -32.52 24.89 2.20
C GLU A 254 -33.54 24.27 3.15
N LEU A 255 -33.28 23.04 3.57
CA LEU A 255 -34.06 22.32 4.57
C LEU A 255 -33.19 21.94 5.77
N THR A 256 -33.54 22.39 6.96
CA THR A 256 -32.97 21.89 8.21
C THR A 256 -33.81 20.73 8.74
N LEU A 257 -33.17 19.63 9.11
CA LEU A 257 -33.75 18.50 9.84
C LEU A 257 -33.11 18.44 11.23
N HIS A 258 -33.89 18.70 12.28
CA HIS A 258 -33.41 18.67 13.66
C HIS A 258 -34.04 17.50 14.42
N ASP A 259 -33.24 16.52 14.85
CA ASP A 259 -33.70 15.32 15.61
C ASP A 259 -34.89 14.58 14.97
N VAL A 260 -34.90 14.44 13.64
CA VAL A 260 -35.97 13.81 12.85
C VAL A 260 -35.75 12.30 12.67
N SER A 261 -36.85 11.53 12.62
CA SER A 261 -36.86 10.18 12.03
C SER A 261 -37.30 10.26 10.57
N LEU A 262 -36.46 9.77 9.65
CA LEU A 262 -36.63 9.89 8.21
C LEU A 262 -36.80 8.52 7.54
N SER A 263 -37.84 8.35 6.72
CA SER A 263 -38.05 7.14 5.92
C SER A 263 -38.53 7.42 4.49
N GLY A 264 -38.23 6.49 3.57
CA GLY A 264 -38.57 6.62 2.15
C GLY A 264 -37.53 7.42 1.33
N ALA A 265 -37.90 8.41 0.53
CA ALA A 265 -37.01 9.15 -0.37
C ALA A 265 -36.92 10.66 -0.08
N LEU A 266 -35.68 11.15 -0.04
CA LEU A 266 -35.33 12.57 0.03
C LEU A 266 -34.36 12.90 -1.11
N ASP A 267 -34.76 13.78 -2.02
CA ASP A 267 -33.89 14.26 -3.10
C ASP A 267 -33.48 15.72 -2.86
N ILE A 268 -32.17 15.95 -2.94
CA ILE A 268 -31.55 17.27 -2.91
C ILE A 268 -31.11 17.58 -4.35
N ASN A 269 -31.75 18.55 -4.99
CA ASN A 269 -31.30 19.01 -6.31
C ASN A 269 -30.01 19.81 -6.17
N GLY A 270 -29.15 19.79 -7.19
CA GLY A 270 -27.95 20.63 -7.15
C GLY A 270 -28.32 22.12 -7.07
N GLY A 271 -27.55 22.84 -6.26
CA GLY A 271 -27.85 24.19 -5.77
C GLY A 271 -28.73 24.21 -4.51
N GLY A 272 -29.32 23.10 -4.11
CA GLY A 272 -30.07 22.95 -2.85
C GLY A 272 -29.20 22.38 -1.72
N ALA A 273 -29.64 22.59 -0.48
CA ALA A 273 -28.94 22.11 0.71
C ALA A 273 -29.90 21.47 1.73
N VAL A 274 -29.46 20.39 2.36
CA VAL A 274 -30.06 19.87 3.59
C VAL A 274 -29.05 19.99 4.72
N ARG A 275 -29.48 20.58 5.84
CA ARG A 275 -28.71 20.67 7.08
C ARG A 275 -29.30 19.74 8.12
N VAL A 276 -28.46 18.94 8.76
CA VAL A 276 -28.86 18.06 9.86
C VAL A 276 -28.26 18.62 11.15
N THR A 277 -29.12 18.87 12.13
CA THR A 277 -28.80 19.45 13.43
C THR A 277 -29.36 18.59 14.56
N GLY A 278 -28.98 18.91 15.80
CA GLY A 278 -29.40 18.18 16.99
C GLY A 278 -28.36 17.13 17.38
N SER A 279 -28.83 15.95 17.80
CA SER A 279 -28.00 14.87 18.34
C SER A 279 -27.99 13.60 17.50
N ALA A 280 -29.07 13.32 16.77
CA ALA A 280 -29.21 12.10 16.00
C ALA A 280 -30.07 12.28 14.75
N LEU A 281 -29.81 11.45 13.74
CA LEU A 281 -30.69 11.24 12.60
C LEU A 281 -30.98 9.74 12.49
N SER A 282 -32.22 9.35 12.68
CA SER A 282 -32.65 7.96 12.41
C SER A 282 -33.18 7.89 10.99
N SER A 283 -32.43 7.26 10.09
CA SER A 283 -32.74 7.25 8.66
C SER A 283 -32.79 5.83 8.10
N ASP A 284 -34.00 5.40 7.73
CA ASP A 284 -34.23 4.25 6.85
C ASP A 284 -34.47 4.70 5.40
N ALA A 285 -34.21 5.98 5.11
CA ALA A 285 -34.46 6.61 3.83
C ALA A 285 -33.30 6.46 2.82
N LEU A 286 -33.66 6.57 1.55
CA LEU A 286 -32.75 6.89 0.46
C LEU A 286 -32.65 8.41 0.32
N ILE A 287 -31.52 8.97 0.72
CA ILE A 287 -31.19 10.38 0.54
C ILE A 287 -30.31 10.51 -0.71
N ARG A 288 -30.76 11.23 -1.74
CA ARG A 288 -29.96 11.48 -2.95
C ARG A 288 -29.45 12.91 -2.99
N ILE A 289 -28.14 13.05 -3.15
CA ILE A 289 -27.48 14.35 -3.26
C ILE A 289 -27.21 14.65 -4.73
N ASP A 290 -27.69 15.81 -5.19
CA ASP A 290 -27.69 16.24 -6.60
C ASP A 290 -28.48 15.28 -7.51
N ALA A 291 -29.69 14.93 -7.06
CA ALA A 291 -30.55 13.94 -7.72
C ALA A 291 -30.92 14.31 -9.17
N ASN A 292 -31.05 15.61 -9.46
CA ASN A 292 -31.35 16.12 -10.80
C ASN A 292 -30.13 16.23 -11.72
N SER A 293 -28.95 15.76 -11.28
CA SER A 293 -27.74 15.73 -12.11
C SER A 293 -27.35 17.09 -12.68
N SER A 294 -27.47 18.13 -11.86
CA SER A 294 -27.26 19.49 -12.30
C SER A 294 -25.76 19.84 -12.37
N SER A 295 -25.45 21.02 -12.90
CA SER A 295 -24.11 21.61 -12.80
C SER A 295 -23.95 22.51 -11.57
N ALA A 296 -24.92 22.54 -10.65
CA ALA A 296 -24.82 23.21 -9.37
C ALA A 296 -24.49 22.18 -8.28
N THR A 297 -24.00 22.62 -7.13
CA THR A 297 -23.60 21.71 -6.05
C THR A 297 -24.78 21.43 -5.13
N GLY A 298 -25.15 20.17 -4.96
CA GLY A 298 -26.06 19.71 -3.91
C GLY A 298 -25.28 19.35 -2.65
N VAL A 299 -25.79 19.77 -1.49
CA VAL A 299 -25.10 19.60 -0.21
C VAL A 299 -25.98 18.89 0.79
N LEU A 300 -25.45 17.85 1.43
CA LEU A 300 -25.92 17.35 2.72
C LEU A 300 -24.87 17.69 3.77
N GLU A 301 -25.24 18.50 4.75
CA GLU A 301 -24.33 19.00 5.79
C GLU A 301 -24.83 18.58 7.17
N PHE A 302 -23.99 17.86 7.93
CA PHE A 302 -24.22 17.55 9.34
C PHE A 302 -23.59 18.67 10.17
N THR A 303 -24.39 19.67 10.53
CA THR A 303 -23.90 20.89 11.20
C THR A 303 -23.44 20.60 12.62
N ASP A 304 -24.14 19.72 13.33
CA ASP A 304 -23.76 19.22 14.66
C ASP A 304 -23.09 17.84 14.55
N SER A 305 -22.53 17.34 15.66
CA SER A 305 -22.12 15.93 15.73
C SER A 305 -23.35 15.04 15.80
N ILE A 306 -23.51 14.17 14.80
CA ILE A 306 -24.74 13.40 14.59
C ILE A 306 -24.44 11.91 14.56
N ASP A 307 -25.21 11.16 15.36
CA ASP A 307 -25.32 9.72 15.22
C ASP A 307 -26.35 9.37 14.14
N LEU A 308 -25.86 8.88 12.99
CA LEU A 308 -26.70 8.42 11.88
C LEU A 308 -27.03 6.93 12.06
N SER A 309 -28.26 6.64 12.46
CA SER A 309 -28.77 5.28 12.66
C SER A 309 -29.77 4.86 11.58
N GLY A 310 -30.19 3.59 11.60
CA GLY A 310 -31.11 3.02 10.61
C GLY A 310 -30.42 2.21 9.52
N THR A 311 -31.18 1.79 8.51
CA THR A 311 -30.71 0.97 7.38
C THR A 311 -30.75 1.73 6.04
N GLY A 312 -30.84 3.05 6.11
CA GLY A 312 -30.95 3.92 4.94
C GLY A 312 -29.69 3.94 4.05
N THR A 313 -29.78 4.74 2.99
CA THR A 313 -28.68 4.96 2.06
C THR A 313 -28.56 6.44 1.74
N ILE A 314 -27.36 7.00 1.86
CA ILE A 314 -27.00 8.27 1.22
C ILE A 314 -26.36 7.94 -0.13
N GLN A 315 -27.00 8.37 -1.22
CA GLN A 315 -26.52 8.19 -2.58
C GLN A 315 -26.05 9.53 -3.16
N MET A 316 -24.77 9.60 -3.48
CA MET A 316 -24.14 10.76 -4.12
C MET A 316 -24.16 10.56 -5.64
N VAL A 317 -24.84 11.46 -6.36
CA VAL A 317 -25.23 11.22 -7.76
C VAL A 317 -24.31 11.91 -8.77
N GLN A 318 -23.45 12.84 -8.39
CA GLN A 318 -22.64 13.63 -9.34
C GLN A 318 -21.16 13.70 -8.98
N THR A 319 -20.32 13.74 -10.03
CA THR A 319 -18.85 13.72 -9.92
C THR A 319 -18.29 15.03 -9.39
N VAL A 320 -17.02 15.00 -8.97
CA VAL A 320 -16.30 16.20 -8.48
C VAL A 320 -17.04 16.80 -7.27
N PHE A 321 -17.00 18.11 -7.09
CA PHE A 321 -17.60 18.83 -5.97
C PHE A 321 -19.12 19.01 -6.07
N ARG A 322 -19.82 18.25 -6.90
CA ARG A 322 -21.25 18.48 -7.20
C ARG A 322 -22.16 17.81 -6.20
N SER A 323 -21.91 16.56 -5.83
CA SER A 323 -22.49 15.97 -4.64
C SER A 323 -21.51 16.10 -3.48
N GLN A 324 -21.92 16.78 -2.41
CA GLN A 324 -21.08 16.96 -1.23
C GLN A 324 -21.75 16.44 0.04
N LEU A 325 -20.97 15.70 0.83
CA LEU A 325 -21.29 15.25 2.18
C LEU A 325 -20.32 15.89 3.16
N ASN A 326 -20.82 16.81 3.98
CA ASN A 326 -20.01 17.70 4.81
C ASN A 326 -20.40 17.59 6.29
N THR A 327 -19.50 18.04 7.16
CA THR A 327 -19.78 18.33 8.58
C THR A 327 -19.44 19.77 8.89
N GLY A 328 -20.10 20.35 9.89
CA GLY A 328 -19.70 21.64 10.46
C GLY A 328 -18.33 21.59 11.11
N ASP A 329 -17.74 22.76 11.38
CA ASP A 329 -16.42 22.86 12.03
C ASP A 329 -16.44 22.18 13.42
N GLY A 330 -15.61 21.15 13.60
CA GLY A 330 -15.53 20.38 14.84
C GLY A 330 -16.67 19.39 15.06
N ALA A 331 -17.64 19.30 14.14
CA ALA A 331 -18.67 18.27 14.15
C ALA A 331 -18.13 16.94 13.61
N THR A 332 -18.76 15.83 14.01
CA THR A 332 -18.43 14.48 13.54
C THR A 332 -19.70 13.74 13.15
N LEU A 333 -19.68 13.09 11.98
CA LEU A 333 -20.73 12.16 11.57
C LEU A 333 -20.36 10.74 12.02
N THR A 334 -21.12 10.17 12.96
CA THR A 334 -21.04 8.75 13.31
C THR A 334 -21.96 7.96 12.39
N HIS A 335 -21.41 7.34 11.35
CA HIS A 335 -22.15 6.54 10.38
C HIS A 335 -22.45 5.14 10.94
N GLY A 336 -23.73 4.82 11.10
CA GLY A 336 -24.19 3.59 11.74
C GLY A 336 -23.96 2.30 10.94
N ALA A 337 -23.92 1.18 11.67
CA ALA A 337 -23.42 -0.10 11.14
C ALA A 337 -24.24 -0.71 9.98
N ASN A 338 -25.53 -0.40 9.89
CA ASN A 338 -26.41 -0.92 8.85
C ASN A 338 -26.71 0.10 7.76
N HIS A 339 -26.11 1.29 7.83
CA HIS A 339 -26.33 2.36 6.88
C HIS A 339 -25.26 2.33 5.77
N THR A 340 -25.61 2.82 4.59
CA THR A 340 -24.71 2.87 3.43
C THR A 340 -24.53 4.31 2.93
N ILE A 341 -23.31 4.72 2.65
CA ILE A 341 -22.97 5.90 1.85
C ILE A 341 -22.38 5.40 0.54
N ARG A 342 -22.91 5.81 -0.61
CA ARG A 342 -22.42 5.31 -1.90
C ARG A 342 -22.48 6.32 -3.04
N GLY A 343 -21.79 6.01 -4.13
CA GLY A 343 -21.89 6.73 -5.40
C GLY A 343 -20.59 7.43 -5.79
N ARG A 344 -20.70 8.73 -6.11
CA ARG A 344 -19.61 9.59 -6.60
C ARG A 344 -19.78 11.02 -6.10
N GLY A 345 -18.68 11.74 -5.87
CA GLY A 345 -18.70 13.09 -5.30
C GLY A 345 -17.63 13.28 -4.22
N TRP A 346 -17.81 14.25 -3.32
CA TRP A 346 -16.87 14.55 -2.23
C TRP A 346 -17.44 14.24 -0.85
N ILE A 347 -16.70 13.46 -0.06
CA ILE A 347 -16.92 13.28 1.37
C ILE A 347 -15.85 14.09 2.11
N SER A 348 -16.22 15.32 2.46
CA SER A 348 -15.40 16.24 3.28
C SER A 348 -15.73 16.13 4.77
N ALA A 349 -16.82 15.44 5.12
CA ALA A 349 -17.24 15.18 6.49
C ALA A 349 -16.15 14.49 7.33
N ALA A 350 -15.97 14.96 8.58
CA ALA A 350 -15.25 14.21 9.61
C ALA A 350 -16.11 13.01 9.99
N LEU A 351 -15.65 11.81 9.64
CA LEU A 351 -16.47 10.61 9.57
C LEU A 351 -15.93 9.52 10.49
N VAL A 352 -16.78 9.00 11.36
CA VAL A 352 -16.58 7.70 12.03
C VAL A 352 -17.46 6.68 11.31
N ASN A 353 -16.84 5.88 10.43
CA ASN A 353 -17.54 4.88 9.63
C ASN A 353 -17.68 3.56 10.38
N ASN A 354 -18.90 3.23 10.84
CA ASN A 354 -19.23 1.88 11.31
C ASN A 354 -20.02 1.07 10.27
N GLY A 355 -20.47 1.70 9.19
CA GLY A 355 -21.24 1.10 8.10
C GLY A 355 -20.42 0.85 6.83
N SER A 356 -21.06 1.03 5.67
CA SER A 356 -20.40 0.86 4.36
C SER A 356 -20.28 2.18 3.60
N VAL A 357 -19.06 2.55 3.20
CA VAL A 357 -18.79 3.64 2.25
C VAL A 357 -18.33 3.04 0.93
N ILE A 358 -19.07 3.26 -0.16
CA ILE A 358 -18.86 2.52 -1.42
C ILE A 358 -18.76 3.46 -2.63
N ALA A 359 -17.62 3.43 -3.32
CA ALA A 359 -17.47 4.00 -4.65
C ALA A 359 -17.89 2.97 -5.71
N ASP A 360 -19.14 3.00 -6.17
CA ASP A 360 -19.79 1.93 -6.95
C ASP A 360 -20.24 2.37 -8.36
N VAL A 361 -19.76 3.53 -8.83
CA VAL A 361 -20.10 4.02 -10.18
C VAL A 361 -18.91 3.80 -11.12
N PRO A 362 -19.03 2.91 -12.12
CA PRO A 362 -17.96 2.61 -13.07
C PRO A 362 -17.37 3.87 -13.72
N GLY A 363 -16.04 3.99 -13.65
CA GLY A 363 -15.27 5.09 -14.25
C GLY A 363 -15.46 6.47 -13.58
N SER A 364 -16.16 6.52 -12.45
CA SER A 364 -16.37 7.75 -11.67
C SER A 364 -15.70 7.66 -10.30
N THR A 365 -15.43 8.82 -9.73
CA THR A 365 -14.70 8.93 -8.46
C THR A 365 -15.60 9.35 -7.30
N LEU A 366 -15.45 8.66 -6.17
CA LEU A 366 -15.81 9.13 -4.83
C LEU A 366 -14.52 9.55 -4.11
N GLU A 367 -14.42 10.82 -3.70
CA GLU A 367 -13.23 11.37 -3.05
C GLU A 367 -13.45 11.47 -1.53
N LEU A 368 -12.51 10.92 -0.75
CA LEU A 368 -12.36 11.21 0.67
C LEU A 368 -11.35 12.35 0.82
N ARG A 369 -11.76 13.45 1.42
CA ARG A 369 -10.94 14.67 1.48
C ARG A 369 -11.16 15.51 2.74
N ASP A 370 -10.32 16.54 2.89
CA ASP A 370 -10.35 17.64 3.84
C ASP A 370 -10.16 17.29 5.33
N THR A 371 -10.78 16.22 5.81
CA THR A 371 -10.70 15.73 7.19
C THR A 371 -10.27 14.27 7.23
N ASP A 372 -9.63 13.84 8.31
CA ASP A 372 -9.30 12.43 8.48
C ASP A 372 -10.58 11.62 8.76
N LYS A 373 -10.51 10.32 8.46
CA LYS A 373 -11.65 9.39 8.52
C LYS A 373 -11.30 8.26 9.48
N THR A 374 -12.18 7.97 10.43
CA THR A 374 -12.07 6.74 11.24
C THR A 374 -12.89 5.64 10.57
N ASN A 375 -12.28 4.48 10.33
CA ASN A 375 -12.95 3.34 9.71
C ASN A 375 -13.01 2.13 10.65
N ASN A 376 -14.19 1.88 11.21
CA ASN A 376 -14.47 0.72 12.05
C ASN A 376 -15.11 -0.44 11.25
N ALA A 377 -15.30 -0.27 9.94
CA ALA A 377 -15.99 -1.22 9.09
C ALA A 377 -15.44 -1.16 7.66
N MET A 378 -16.28 -0.86 6.65
CA MET A 378 -15.90 -0.98 5.24
C MET A 378 -15.86 0.36 4.52
N ILE A 379 -14.71 0.67 3.92
CA ILE A 379 -14.57 1.68 2.86
C ILE A 379 -14.10 0.96 1.60
N GLN A 380 -14.86 1.04 0.51
CA GLN A 380 -14.63 0.17 -0.65
C GLN A 380 -14.81 0.91 -1.99
N ALA A 381 -13.95 0.59 -2.96
CA ALA A 381 -14.23 0.76 -4.38
C ALA A 381 -14.81 -0.55 -4.95
N LEU A 382 -15.88 -0.47 -5.74
CA LEU A 382 -16.61 -1.62 -6.26
C LEU A 382 -16.97 -1.45 -7.75
N ASP A 383 -16.95 -2.55 -8.52
CA ASP A 383 -17.48 -2.65 -9.88
C ASP A 383 -16.97 -1.55 -10.84
N GLY A 384 -15.66 -1.31 -10.85
CA GLY A 384 -15.02 -0.29 -11.70
C GLY A 384 -15.14 1.14 -11.20
N GLY A 385 -15.70 1.37 -10.02
CA GLY A 385 -15.65 2.65 -9.33
C GLY A 385 -14.22 3.02 -8.87
N ILE A 386 -14.01 4.30 -8.59
CA ILE A 386 -12.74 4.81 -8.07
C ILE A 386 -12.98 5.44 -6.71
N LEU A 387 -12.37 4.90 -5.66
CA LEU A 387 -12.24 5.57 -4.37
C LEU A 387 -10.92 6.33 -4.35
N GLU A 388 -10.96 7.64 -4.15
CA GLU A 388 -9.75 8.47 -4.13
C GLU A 388 -9.51 9.08 -2.76
N LEU A 389 -8.29 8.92 -2.24
CA LEU A 389 -7.82 9.54 -1.00
C LEU A 389 -7.08 10.83 -1.33
N VAL A 390 -7.66 11.98 -0.96
CA VAL A 390 -7.12 13.30 -1.27
C VAL A 390 -6.62 13.98 0.01
N SER A 391 -5.37 13.68 0.35
CA SER A 391 -4.65 14.27 1.49
C SER A 391 -5.36 14.04 2.84
N VAL A 392 -5.76 12.80 3.11
CA VAL A 392 -6.45 12.38 4.34
C VAL A 392 -5.83 11.11 4.91
N ALA A 393 -5.88 10.97 6.23
CA ALA A 393 -5.67 9.69 6.90
C ALA A 393 -7.00 8.92 7.00
N VAL A 394 -6.89 7.60 6.85
CA VAL A 394 -7.94 6.62 7.18
C VAL A 394 -7.44 5.80 8.36
N ASP A 395 -7.89 6.16 9.56
CA ASP A 395 -7.55 5.48 10.81
C ASP A 395 -8.49 4.29 11.02
N GLN A 396 -7.98 3.08 10.86
CA GLN A 396 -8.79 1.87 10.94
C GLN A 396 -8.85 1.32 12.36
N SER A 397 -9.99 0.73 12.72
CA SER A 397 -10.01 -0.25 13.80
C SER A 397 -9.36 -1.57 13.34
N PRO A 398 -9.11 -2.53 14.24
CA PRO A 398 -8.65 -3.87 13.83
C PRO A 398 -9.57 -4.58 12.83
N ASP A 399 -10.87 -4.28 12.85
CA ASP A 399 -11.88 -4.81 11.91
C ASP A 399 -12.11 -3.88 10.70
N GLY A 400 -11.43 -2.72 10.65
CA GLY A 400 -11.53 -1.77 9.57
C GLY A 400 -10.86 -2.29 8.31
N VAL A 401 -11.55 -2.16 7.18
CA VAL A 401 -11.06 -2.59 5.88
C VAL A 401 -11.20 -1.47 4.83
N VAL A 402 -10.14 -1.21 4.08
CA VAL A 402 -10.15 -0.47 2.81
C VAL A 402 -10.02 -1.49 1.68
N ARG A 403 -11.03 -1.57 0.79
CA ARG A 403 -11.09 -2.61 -0.25
C ARG A 403 -11.17 -2.04 -1.68
N ALA A 404 -10.49 -2.68 -2.63
CA ALA A 404 -10.76 -2.56 -4.05
C ALA A 404 -11.32 -3.89 -4.61
N ASP A 405 -12.55 -3.91 -5.10
CA ASP A 405 -13.22 -5.11 -5.65
C ASP A 405 -13.62 -4.87 -7.12
N GLY A 406 -12.84 -5.43 -8.06
CA GLY A 406 -13.00 -5.12 -9.49
C GLY A 406 -12.89 -3.63 -9.82
N ALA A 407 -12.19 -2.87 -8.96
CA ALA A 407 -12.23 -1.42 -8.89
C ALA A 407 -10.88 -0.85 -8.43
N THR A 408 -10.78 0.46 -8.18
CA THR A 408 -9.51 1.09 -7.79
C THR A 408 -9.65 1.97 -6.54
N VAL A 409 -8.79 1.73 -5.55
CA VAL A 409 -8.48 2.70 -4.49
C VAL A 409 -7.24 3.47 -4.92
N ARG A 410 -7.28 4.80 -4.93
CA ARG A 410 -6.28 5.63 -5.59
C ARG A 410 -5.80 6.80 -4.73
N VAL A 411 -4.52 7.14 -4.84
CA VAL A 411 -3.96 8.41 -4.35
C VAL A 411 -3.54 9.27 -5.54
N SER A 412 -4.08 10.49 -5.64
CA SER A 412 -3.80 11.45 -6.73
C SER A 412 -2.40 12.06 -6.68
N SER A 413 -2.01 12.66 -7.81
CA SER A 413 -0.89 13.62 -7.84
C SER A 413 -1.09 14.74 -6.82
N SER A 414 -0.02 15.08 -6.09
CA SER A 414 0.00 16.12 -5.06
C SER A 414 -0.86 15.82 -3.83
N SER A 415 -1.26 14.56 -3.63
CA SER A 415 -1.96 14.12 -2.42
C SER A 415 -1.03 13.29 -1.54
N VAL A 416 -1.13 13.50 -0.23
CA VAL A 416 -0.41 12.73 0.80
C VAL A 416 -1.44 12.07 1.70
N ALA A 417 -1.76 10.81 1.45
CA ALA A 417 -2.75 10.06 2.20
C ALA A 417 -2.09 9.07 3.16
N ALA A 418 -2.82 8.63 4.18
CA ALA A 418 -2.40 7.56 5.06
C ALA A 418 -3.52 6.54 5.25
N ILE A 419 -3.15 5.28 5.42
CA ILE A 419 -4.03 4.24 5.96
C ILE A 419 -3.30 3.65 7.17
N ASN A 420 -3.93 3.76 8.33
CA ASN A 420 -3.36 3.33 9.60
C ASN A 420 -4.15 2.14 10.13
N ASP A 421 -3.46 1.08 10.52
CA ASP A 421 -4.00 -0.17 11.05
C ASP A 421 -4.96 -0.89 10.09
N GLY A 422 -5.55 -1.99 10.56
CA GLY A 422 -6.58 -2.74 9.85
C GLY A 422 -6.08 -3.43 8.57
N THR A 423 -7.02 -3.74 7.68
CA THR A 423 -6.72 -4.44 6.42
C THR A 423 -6.87 -3.50 5.23
N VAL A 424 -5.95 -3.59 4.27
CA VAL A 424 -6.11 -3.08 2.92
C VAL A 424 -6.16 -4.29 2.00
N GLU A 425 -7.24 -4.44 1.24
CA GLU A 425 -7.38 -5.60 0.36
C GLU A 425 -7.80 -5.29 -1.08
N THR A 426 -7.36 -6.14 -2.01
CA THR A 426 -7.92 -6.17 -3.36
C THR A 426 -8.37 -7.55 -3.80
N ILE A 427 -9.52 -7.60 -4.45
CA ILE A 427 -10.16 -8.83 -4.95
C ILE A 427 -10.73 -8.58 -6.36
N ASN A 428 -10.97 -9.65 -7.11
CA ASN A 428 -11.56 -9.60 -8.46
C ASN A 428 -10.87 -8.59 -9.41
N ASP A 429 -9.52 -8.60 -9.45
CA ASP A 429 -8.69 -7.65 -10.21
C ASP A 429 -8.74 -6.19 -9.70
N GLY A 430 -9.19 -5.98 -8.46
CA GLY A 430 -9.07 -4.70 -7.78
C GLY A 430 -7.62 -4.26 -7.58
N LEU A 431 -7.40 -2.96 -7.46
CA LEU A 431 -6.07 -2.35 -7.37
C LEU A 431 -6.03 -1.22 -6.35
N VAL A 432 -5.00 -1.19 -5.51
CA VAL A 432 -4.56 0.04 -4.84
C VAL A 432 -3.51 0.72 -5.72
N LEU A 433 -3.68 1.99 -6.05
CA LEU A 433 -2.85 2.71 -7.02
C LEU A 433 -2.35 4.04 -6.46
N VAL A 434 -1.03 4.20 -6.38
CA VAL A 434 -0.39 5.49 -6.08
C VAL A 434 0.08 6.12 -7.39
N LEU A 435 -0.50 7.26 -7.77
CA LEU A 435 -0.14 7.99 -8.99
C LEU A 435 1.17 8.78 -8.84
N SER A 436 1.71 9.25 -9.96
CA SER A 436 2.88 10.13 -9.98
C SER A 436 2.62 11.41 -9.18
N GLY A 437 3.53 11.74 -8.25
CA GLY A 437 3.41 12.85 -7.31
C GLY A 437 2.46 12.60 -6.14
N GLY A 438 1.86 11.42 -6.04
CA GLY A 438 1.09 10.99 -4.87
C GLY A 438 1.95 10.24 -3.87
N GLU A 439 1.58 10.33 -2.59
CA GLU A 439 2.22 9.63 -1.48
C GLU A 439 1.18 8.92 -0.63
N LEU A 440 1.43 7.64 -0.33
CA LEU A 440 0.61 6.84 0.57
C LEU A 440 1.46 6.34 1.74
N THR A 441 1.07 6.68 2.97
CA THR A 441 1.62 6.07 4.18
C THR A 441 0.80 4.85 4.57
N LEU A 442 1.46 3.73 4.85
CA LEU A 442 0.88 2.53 5.45
C LEU A 442 1.49 2.35 6.84
N HIS A 443 0.68 2.49 7.89
CA HIS A 443 1.11 2.32 9.28
C HIS A 443 0.50 1.05 9.88
N ASP A 444 1.32 0.04 10.20
CA ASP A 444 0.86 -1.24 10.82
C ASP A 444 -0.32 -1.92 10.08
N VAL A 445 -0.28 -1.90 8.74
CA VAL A 445 -1.33 -2.43 7.87
C VAL A 445 -1.12 -3.92 7.55
N SER A 446 -2.22 -4.68 7.46
CA SER A 446 -2.25 -5.95 6.73
C SER A 446 -2.71 -5.72 5.28
N LEU A 447 -1.86 -6.05 4.32
CA LEU A 447 -2.09 -5.85 2.89
C LEU A 447 -2.30 -7.19 2.18
N SER A 448 -3.45 -7.36 1.51
CA SER A 448 -3.73 -8.52 0.66
C SER A 448 -4.21 -8.08 -0.73
N GLY A 449 -3.72 -8.65 -1.82
CA GLY A 449 -4.04 -8.15 -3.18
C GLY A 449 -3.23 -6.92 -3.65
N ALA A 450 -3.33 -6.58 -4.93
CA ALA A 450 -2.32 -5.76 -5.62
C ALA A 450 -2.23 -4.29 -5.18
N LEU A 451 -0.99 -3.81 -4.99
CA LEU A 451 -0.64 -2.40 -4.80
C LEU A 451 0.37 -1.98 -5.88
N ASP A 452 0.01 -1.03 -6.73
CA ASP A 452 0.91 -0.47 -7.73
C ASP A 452 1.34 0.96 -7.35
N ILE A 453 2.65 1.19 -7.40
CA ILE A 453 3.28 2.50 -7.24
C ILE A 453 3.75 2.94 -8.63
N ASN A 454 3.16 4.00 -9.18
CA ASN A 454 3.63 4.56 -10.44
C ASN A 454 4.93 5.34 -10.24
N GLY A 455 5.77 5.44 -11.28
CA GLY A 455 6.97 6.26 -11.21
C GLY A 455 6.65 7.74 -10.93
N GLY A 456 7.38 8.30 -9.97
CA GLY A 456 7.15 9.60 -9.35
C GLY A 456 6.19 9.55 -8.15
N GLY A 457 5.56 8.41 -7.86
CA GLY A 457 4.79 8.16 -6.64
C GLY A 457 5.62 7.48 -5.56
N ALA A 458 5.17 7.58 -4.31
CA ALA A 458 5.85 6.99 -3.17
C ALA A 458 4.86 6.27 -2.23
N VAL A 459 5.30 5.14 -1.68
CA VAL A 459 4.67 4.52 -0.50
C VAL A 459 5.66 4.56 0.65
N ARG A 460 5.24 5.09 1.80
CA ARG A 460 6.00 5.09 3.05
C ARG A 460 5.40 4.09 4.01
N VAL A 461 6.22 3.26 4.63
CA VAL A 461 5.78 2.26 5.63
C VAL A 461 6.31 2.69 6.99
N THR A 462 5.41 2.84 7.95
CA THR A 462 5.65 3.27 9.34
C THR A 462 5.07 2.26 10.33
N GLY A 463 5.33 2.46 11.62
CA GLY A 463 4.91 1.58 12.70
C GLY A 463 5.96 0.53 13.01
N SER A 464 5.51 -0.70 13.21
CA SER A 464 6.35 -1.85 13.57
C SER A 464 6.28 -3.00 12.57
N THR A 465 5.18 -3.11 11.81
CA THR A 465 4.92 -4.25 10.94
C THR A 465 4.31 -3.83 9.61
N LEU A 466 4.57 -4.65 8.59
CA LEU A 466 3.75 -4.72 7.38
C LEU A 466 3.49 -6.20 7.10
N ALA A 467 2.24 -6.64 7.26
CA ALA A 467 1.85 -7.99 6.88
C ALA A 467 1.45 -7.98 5.40
N ASN A 468 2.40 -8.30 4.52
CA ASN A 468 2.21 -8.28 3.07
C ASN A 468 1.92 -9.69 2.55
N ASP A 469 0.66 -10.00 2.26
CA ASP A 469 0.21 -11.16 1.49
C ASP A 469 -0.13 -10.77 0.04
N ALA A 470 0.31 -9.60 -0.38
CA ALA A 470 0.00 -8.95 -1.65
C ALA A 470 1.16 -8.92 -2.63
N LEU A 471 0.87 -8.52 -3.86
CA LEU A 471 1.87 -8.09 -4.83
C LEU A 471 1.99 -6.56 -4.80
N ILE A 472 3.12 -6.05 -4.32
CA ILE A 472 3.48 -4.64 -4.40
C ILE A 472 4.38 -4.45 -5.62
N ARG A 473 3.99 -3.60 -6.58
CA ARG A 473 4.84 -3.25 -7.73
C ARG A 473 5.36 -1.83 -7.63
N ILE A 474 6.68 -1.68 -7.72
CA ILE A 474 7.35 -0.39 -7.72
C ILE A 474 7.64 0.04 -9.16
N ASP A 475 7.18 1.23 -9.53
CA ASP A 475 7.21 1.79 -10.90
C ASP A 475 6.44 0.93 -11.92
N ALA A 476 5.19 0.58 -11.54
CA ALA A 476 4.33 -0.32 -12.31
C ALA A 476 4.02 0.20 -13.73
N ASN A 477 3.95 1.52 -13.92
CA ASN A 477 3.68 2.14 -15.22
C ASN A 477 4.91 2.34 -16.11
N SER A 478 6.08 1.83 -15.71
CA SER A 478 7.31 1.90 -16.50
C SER A 478 7.71 3.33 -16.88
N SER A 479 7.61 4.23 -15.90
CA SER A 479 7.88 5.65 -16.08
C SER A 479 9.38 5.94 -16.25
N SER A 480 9.69 7.19 -16.58
CA SER A 480 11.04 7.74 -16.43
C SER A 480 11.29 8.40 -15.07
N ALA A 481 10.24 8.59 -14.28
CA ALA A 481 10.34 9.09 -12.91
C ALA A 481 10.50 7.92 -11.93
N THR A 482 11.12 8.16 -10.79
CA THR A 482 11.38 7.14 -9.77
C THR A 482 10.14 6.81 -8.95
N GLY A 483 9.74 5.54 -8.90
CA GLY A 483 8.82 5.01 -7.91
C GLY A 483 9.58 4.53 -6.66
N VAL A 484 9.06 4.85 -5.47
CA VAL A 484 9.73 4.56 -4.21
C VAL A 484 8.81 3.76 -3.28
N LEU A 485 9.33 2.68 -2.70
CA LEU A 485 8.82 2.07 -1.48
C LEU A 485 9.85 2.29 -0.37
N GLU A 486 9.48 3.02 0.67
CA GLU A 486 10.38 3.42 1.74
C GLU A 486 9.87 2.94 3.10
N PHE A 487 10.67 2.16 3.82
CA PHE A 487 10.41 1.75 5.20
C PHE A 487 11.07 2.75 6.15
N THR A 488 10.31 3.73 6.61
CA THR A 488 10.88 4.89 7.32
C THR A 488 11.30 4.58 8.75
N GLU A 489 10.74 3.52 9.31
CA GLU A 489 11.05 2.99 10.64
C GLU A 489 11.52 1.54 10.50
N SER A 490 11.99 0.92 11.59
CA SER A 490 12.35 -0.50 11.55
C SER A 490 11.07 -1.34 11.48
N ILE A 491 10.92 -2.09 10.38
CA ILE A 491 9.68 -2.80 10.07
C ILE A 491 9.95 -4.29 9.90
N ASP A 492 9.11 -5.10 10.56
CA ASP A 492 9.00 -6.53 10.28
C ASP A 492 8.02 -6.75 9.11
N LEU A 493 8.57 -7.10 7.95
CA LEU A 493 7.81 -7.44 6.74
C LEU A 493 7.45 -8.92 6.77
N SER A 494 6.20 -9.23 7.13
CA SER A 494 5.67 -10.60 7.21
C SER A 494 4.72 -10.91 6.05
N GLY A 495 4.19 -12.13 6.02
CA GLY A 495 3.29 -12.61 4.97
C GLY A 495 3.99 -13.33 3.81
N THR A 496 3.22 -13.83 2.86
CA THR A 496 3.69 -14.61 1.71
C THR A 496 3.75 -13.80 0.42
N GLY A 497 3.62 -12.48 0.53
CA GLY A 497 3.55 -11.55 -0.59
C GLY A 497 4.85 -11.41 -1.38
N THR A 498 4.80 -10.53 -2.37
CA THR A 498 5.94 -10.20 -3.22
C THR A 498 6.06 -8.69 -3.38
N ILE A 499 7.28 -8.17 -3.25
CA ILE A 499 7.65 -6.84 -3.76
C ILE A 499 8.33 -7.05 -5.12
N GLN A 500 7.74 -6.51 -6.18
CA GLN A 500 8.27 -6.56 -7.54
C GLN A 500 8.76 -5.18 -7.97
N MET A 501 10.06 -5.08 -8.24
CA MET A 501 10.70 -3.87 -8.75
C MET A 501 10.73 -3.93 -10.28
N VAL A 502 10.06 -2.97 -10.95
CA VAL A 502 9.70 -3.08 -12.37
C VAL A 502 10.67 -2.33 -13.28
N GLN A 503 11.52 -1.42 -12.80
CA GLN A 503 12.36 -0.57 -13.64
C GLN A 503 13.84 -0.56 -13.19
N THR A 504 14.74 -0.49 -14.18
CA THR A 504 16.18 -0.56 -13.97
C THR A 504 16.75 0.69 -13.31
N VAL A 505 17.97 0.59 -12.80
CA VAL A 505 18.71 1.71 -12.18
C VAL A 505 17.90 2.28 -11.00
N PHE A 506 17.98 3.58 -10.76
CA PHE A 506 17.33 4.28 -9.64
C PHE A 506 15.83 4.49 -9.82
N ARG A 507 15.17 3.82 -10.76
CA ARG A 507 13.74 4.08 -11.07
C ARG A 507 12.79 3.31 -10.17
N SER A 508 13.06 2.04 -9.90
CA SER A 508 12.41 1.33 -8.80
C SER A 508 13.36 1.35 -7.62
N GLN A 509 12.94 1.91 -6.49
CA GLN A 509 13.75 1.98 -5.28
C GLN A 509 13.04 1.35 -4.08
N LEU A 510 13.79 0.53 -3.35
CA LEU A 510 13.43 -0.03 -2.06
C LEU A 510 14.41 0.49 -1.00
N ASN A 511 13.92 1.35 -0.12
CA ASN A 511 14.74 2.13 0.80
C ASN A 511 14.31 1.94 2.26
N THR A 512 15.20 2.29 3.19
CA THR A 512 14.88 2.48 4.61
C THR A 512 15.22 3.91 5.03
N GLY A 513 14.53 4.42 6.06
CA GLY A 513 14.92 5.66 6.74
C GLY A 513 16.28 5.52 7.47
N ASP A 514 16.86 6.65 7.85
CA ASP A 514 18.14 6.69 8.56
C ASP A 514 18.08 5.88 9.87
N GLY A 515 18.92 4.85 9.99
CA GLY A 515 18.98 3.98 11.17
C GLY A 515 17.83 2.97 11.28
N ALA A 516 16.88 2.96 10.34
CA ALA A 516 15.85 1.94 10.24
C ALA A 516 16.41 0.65 9.64
N THR A 517 15.78 -0.48 9.95
CA THR A 517 16.10 -1.79 9.37
C THR A 517 14.84 -2.48 8.88
N LEU A 518 14.88 -3.03 7.66
CA LEU A 518 13.84 -3.87 7.11
C LEU A 518 14.13 -5.34 7.44
N THR A 519 13.32 -5.95 8.29
CA THR A 519 13.36 -7.41 8.52
C THR A 519 12.45 -8.09 7.52
N HIS A 520 13.02 -8.66 6.45
CA HIS A 520 12.29 -9.36 5.41
C HIS A 520 11.97 -10.80 5.84
N GLY A 521 10.67 -11.14 5.89
CA GLY A 521 10.14 -12.41 6.38
C GLY A 521 10.46 -13.62 5.51
N ALA A 522 10.38 -14.82 6.11
CA ALA A 522 10.90 -16.06 5.52
C ALA A 522 10.14 -16.55 4.28
N ASP A 523 8.83 -16.30 4.23
CA ASP A 523 7.97 -16.74 3.11
C ASP A 523 7.72 -15.62 2.08
N HIS A 524 8.36 -14.46 2.27
CA HIS A 524 8.20 -13.29 1.40
C HIS A 524 9.28 -13.25 0.32
N THR A 525 8.94 -12.64 -0.82
CA THR A 525 9.86 -12.46 -1.97
C THR A 525 10.05 -10.99 -2.33
N ILE A 526 11.30 -10.56 -2.52
CA ILE A 526 11.64 -9.30 -3.19
C ILE A 526 12.30 -9.67 -4.52
N ARG A 527 11.80 -9.14 -5.64
CA ARG A 527 12.32 -9.53 -6.96
C ARG A 527 12.31 -8.42 -8.00
N GLY A 528 12.99 -8.66 -9.11
CA GLY A 528 12.93 -7.83 -10.32
C GLY A 528 14.23 -7.11 -10.62
N ARG A 529 14.15 -5.79 -10.82
CA ARG A 529 15.26 -4.91 -11.21
C ARG A 529 15.11 -3.52 -10.59
N GLY A 530 16.20 -2.84 -10.30
CA GLY A 530 16.20 -1.54 -9.61
C GLY A 530 17.24 -1.47 -8.50
N TRP A 531 17.05 -0.58 -7.52
CA TRP A 531 17.96 -0.38 -6.39
C TRP A 531 17.36 -0.82 -5.06
N ILE A 532 18.09 -1.65 -4.33
CA ILE A 532 17.83 -1.96 -2.92
C ILE A 532 18.92 -1.26 -2.09
N SER A 533 18.57 -0.06 -1.60
CA SER A 533 19.39 0.73 -0.68
C SER A 533 18.97 0.54 0.79
N ALA A 534 17.88 -0.20 1.04
CA ALA A 534 17.40 -0.57 2.37
C ALA A 534 18.45 -1.33 3.18
N ALA A 535 18.60 -0.96 4.46
CA ALA A 535 19.32 -1.76 5.45
C ALA A 535 18.48 -3.01 5.74
N LEU A 536 18.87 -4.14 5.14
CA LEU A 536 18.03 -5.32 4.97
C LEU A 536 18.55 -6.49 5.83
N VAL A 537 17.67 -7.09 6.62
CA VAL A 537 17.84 -8.44 7.17
C VAL A 537 16.96 -9.39 6.36
N ASN A 538 17.56 -10.10 5.42
CA ASN A 538 16.88 -11.02 4.53
C ASN A 538 16.69 -12.40 5.17
N ASN A 539 15.46 -12.75 5.56
CA ASN A 539 15.11 -14.13 5.93
C ASN A 539 14.35 -14.87 4.81
N GLY A 540 13.92 -14.16 3.76
CA GLY A 540 13.19 -14.70 2.61
C GLY A 540 14.05 -14.82 1.36
N SER A 541 13.44 -14.55 0.19
CA SER A 541 14.11 -14.61 -1.11
C SER A 541 14.28 -13.23 -1.75
N VAL A 542 15.51 -12.84 -2.10
CA VAL A 542 15.79 -11.67 -2.93
C VAL A 542 16.28 -12.13 -4.30
N ILE A 543 15.57 -11.82 -5.38
CA ILE A 543 15.79 -12.44 -6.69
C ILE A 543 15.91 -11.41 -7.81
N ALA A 544 17.06 -11.39 -8.50
CA ALA A 544 17.23 -10.72 -9.78
C ALA A 544 16.82 -11.67 -10.91
N ASP A 545 15.58 -11.59 -11.38
CA ASP A 545 14.95 -12.57 -12.28
C ASP A 545 14.55 -12.02 -13.66
N VAL A 546 15.03 -10.82 -14.00
CA VAL A 546 14.74 -10.20 -15.30
C VAL A 546 15.95 -10.32 -16.23
N PRO A 547 15.85 -11.10 -17.33
CA PRO A 547 16.94 -11.31 -18.27
C PRO A 547 17.58 -10.00 -18.75
N GLY A 548 18.90 -9.89 -18.61
CA GLY A 548 19.71 -8.75 -19.06
C GLY A 548 19.48 -7.45 -18.30
N SER A 549 18.76 -7.48 -17.17
CA SER A 549 18.53 -6.34 -16.31
C SER A 549 19.14 -6.54 -14.93
N THR A 550 19.45 -5.43 -14.27
CA THR A 550 20.16 -5.44 -12.99
C THR A 550 19.26 -5.12 -11.81
N LEU A 551 19.38 -5.92 -10.75
CA LEU A 551 19.00 -5.58 -9.38
C LEU A 551 20.28 -5.25 -8.59
N GLU A 552 20.39 -4.03 -8.07
CA GLU A 552 21.57 -3.56 -7.35
C GLU A 552 21.35 -3.60 -5.84
N LEU A 553 22.29 -4.20 -5.10
CA LEU A 553 22.40 -4.09 -3.66
C LEU A 553 23.48 -3.05 -3.33
N ARG A 554 23.09 -1.97 -2.64
CA ARG A 554 23.96 -0.79 -2.47
C ARG A 554 23.71 0.01 -1.18
N ASP A 555 24.57 0.97 -0.93
CA ASP A 555 24.59 2.03 0.08
C ASP A 555 24.72 1.56 1.55
N THR A 556 23.86 0.65 2.00
CA THR A 556 23.82 0.17 3.40
C THR A 556 24.22 -1.29 3.53
N ASP A 557 24.79 -1.65 4.67
CA ASP A 557 25.12 -3.03 5.02
C ASP A 557 23.85 -3.90 5.08
N LYS A 558 23.99 -5.16 4.69
CA LYS A 558 22.89 -6.12 4.57
C LYS A 558 23.25 -7.42 5.29
N THR A 559 22.26 -8.04 5.91
CA THR A 559 22.38 -9.37 6.50
C THR A 559 21.53 -10.35 5.70
N ASN A 560 22.10 -11.46 5.26
CA ASN A 560 21.43 -12.53 4.56
C ASN A 560 21.35 -13.80 5.44
N ASN A 561 20.16 -14.14 5.89
CA ASN A 561 19.90 -15.37 6.64
C ASN A 561 19.35 -16.50 5.75
N ALA A 562 19.04 -16.19 4.49
CA ALA A 562 18.40 -17.09 3.53
C ALA A 562 19.02 -16.92 2.13
N MET A 563 18.22 -16.56 1.11
CA MET A 563 18.68 -16.60 -0.28
C MET A 563 18.69 -15.22 -0.93
N ILE A 564 19.81 -14.88 -1.58
CA ILE A 564 19.92 -13.80 -2.56
C ILE A 564 20.38 -14.44 -3.88
N GLN A 565 19.61 -14.25 -4.96
CA GLN A 565 19.79 -15.03 -6.19
C GLN A 565 19.78 -14.16 -7.45
N ALA A 566 20.68 -14.44 -8.39
CA ALA A 566 20.55 -14.08 -9.79
C ALA A 566 19.98 -15.28 -10.55
N LEU A 567 18.84 -15.09 -11.22
CA LEU A 567 18.06 -16.18 -11.83
C LEU A 567 17.78 -15.91 -13.32
N ASP A 568 17.83 -16.95 -14.15
CA ASP A 568 17.33 -16.96 -15.54
C ASP A 568 17.83 -15.78 -16.40
N GLY A 569 19.12 -15.46 -16.31
CA GLY A 569 19.77 -14.36 -17.05
C GLY A 569 19.63 -12.98 -16.41
N GLY A 570 19.03 -12.87 -15.23
CA GLY A 570 19.06 -11.67 -14.41
C GLY A 570 20.45 -11.39 -13.85
N ILE A 571 20.73 -10.12 -13.55
CA ILE A 571 22.01 -9.66 -13.00
C ILE A 571 21.78 -9.15 -11.58
N LEU A 572 22.37 -9.81 -10.59
CA LEU A 572 22.47 -9.31 -9.22
C LEU A 572 23.79 -8.56 -9.08
N GLN A 573 23.74 -7.24 -8.94
CA GLN A 573 24.94 -6.43 -8.76
C GLN A 573 25.16 -6.10 -7.29
N LEU A 574 26.37 -6.36 -6.80
CA LEU A 574 26.83 -5.93 -5.48
C LEU A 574 27.71 -4.69 -5.67
N VAL A 575 27.28 -3.55 -5.14
CA VAL A 575 27.96 -2.27 -5.37
C VAL A 575 28.93 -1.98 -4.22
N ASP A 576 28.44 -1.86 -3.00
CA ASP A 576 29.22 -1.48 -1.83
C ASP A 576 28.61 -2.02 -0.53
N GLY A 577 29.29 -1.76 0.59
CA GLY A 577 28.89 -2.22 1.91
C GLY A 577 29.28 -3.66 2.23
N VAL A 578 28.90 -4.08 3.43
CA VAL A 578 29.11 -5.44 3.95
C VAL A 578 27.82 -6.24 3.81
N LEU A 579 27.91 -7.38 3.12
CA LEU A 579 26.87 -8.40 3.02
C LEU A 579 27.23 -9.57 3.93
N THR A 580 26.67 -9.59 5.14
CA THR A 580 26.92 -10.64 6.14
C THR A 580 25.93 -11.78 5.96
N GLN A 581 26.41 -12.99 5.69
CA GLN A 581 25.60 -14.19 5.61
C GLN A 581 25.62 -14.96 6.94
N VAL A 582 24.45 -15.27 7.48
CA VAL A 582 24.31 -15.97 8.77
C VAL A 582 23.45 -17.22 8.59
N GLY A 583 23.73 -18.28 9.36
CA GLY A 583 22.94 -19.51 9.30
C GLY A 583 22.96 -20.15 7.92
N ALA A 584 21.81 -20.17 7.24
CA ALA A 584 21.64 -20.73 5.89
C ALA A 584 21.83 -19.70 4.76
N GLY A 585 22.41 -18.53 5.05
CA GLY A 585 22.70 -17.49 4.07
C GLY A 585 23.51 -18.00 2.87
N ALA A 586 22.93 -17.86 1.67
CA ALA A 586 23.54 -18.18 0.39
C ALA A 586 23.32 -17.07 -0.64
N ILE A 587 24.35 -16.80 -1.44
CA ILE A 587 24.27 -15.99 -2.67
C ILE A 587 24.42 -16.93 -3.86
N VAL A 588 23.45 -16.93 -4.77
CA VAL A 588 23.34 -17.95 -5.82
C VAL A 588 23.26 -17.31 -7.21
N ALA A 589 24.12 -17.72 -8.13
CA ALA A 589 23.95 -17.50 -9.56
C ALA A 589 23.35 -18.75 -10.22
N ASP A 590 22.06 -18.75 -10.52
CA ASP A 590 21.36 -19.86 -11.20
C ASP A 590 20.94 -19.44 -12.61
N ALA A 591 21.73 -19.82 -13.62
CA ALA A 591 21.59 -19.33 -14.99
C ALA A 591 21.62 -17.77 -15.12
N GLY A 592 21.95 -17.04 -14.06
CA GLY A 592 22.14 -15.59 -14.00
C GLY A 592 23.56 -15.20 -13.59
N THR A 593 23.79 -13.91 -13.32
CA THR A 593 25.12 -13.39 -12.96
C THR A 593 25.11 -12.60 -11.67
N VAL A 594 26.00 -12.94 -10.74
CA VAL A 594 26.38 -12.07 -9.62
C VAL A 594 27.55 -11.20 -10.09
N PHE A 595 27.38 -9.88 -10.06
CA PHE A 595 28.27 -8.93 -10.72
C PHE A 595 28.83 -7.90 -9.75
N ILE A 596 30.14 -7.64 -9.84
CA ILE A 596 30.83 -6.56 -9.13
C ILE A 596 31.39 -5.60 -10.18
N ASP A 597 30.94 -4.34 -10.15
CA ASP A 597 31.30 -3.34 -11.13
C ASP A 597 32.59 -2.56 -10.79
N GLY A 598 33.10 -1.77 -11.74
CA GLY A 598 34.31 -0.98 -11.59
C GLY A 598 34.27 0.16 -10.57
N GLY A 599 33.10 0.43 -9.96
CA GLY A 599 32.94 1.43 -8.90
C GLY A 599 32.75 0.82 -7.51
N GLY A 600 32.60 -0.50 -7.44
CA GLY A 600 32.21 -1.21 -6.23
C GLY A 600 33.35 -1.92 -5.50
N THR A 601 33.23 -1.95 -4.17
CA THR A 601 34.13 -2.71 -3.27
C THR A 601 33.32 -3.50 -2.22
N PRO A 602 32.37 -4.37 -2.62
CA PRO A 602 31.53 -5.09 -1.67
C PRO A 602 32.34 -6.11 -0.86
N THR A 603 31.95 -6.31 0.40
CA THR A 603 32.49 -7.37 1.26
C THR A 603 31.42 -8.42 1.53
N ILE A 604 31.72 -9.70 1.28
CA ILE A 604 30.86 -10.82 1.69
C ILE A 604 31.50 -11.50 2.90
N VAL A 605 30.71 -11.67 3.97
CA VAL A 605 31.16 -12.32 5.21
C VAL A 605 30.31 -13.56 5.47
N GLY A 606 30.93 -14.74 5.57
CA GLY A 606 30.23 -15.99 5.88
C GLY A 606 29.38 -16.56 4.73
N GLY A 607 28.63 -17.64 5.03
CA GLY A 607 27.67 -18.27 4.11
C GLY A 607 28.31 -18.93 2.88
N SER A 608 27.48 -19.26 1.89
CA SER A 608 27.93 -19.81 0.59
C SER A 608 27.81 -18.80 -0.55
N LEU A 609 28.67 -18.95 -1.54
CA LEU A 609 28.61 -18.28 -2.84
C LEU A 609 28.61 -19.37 -3.91
N GLU A 610 27.50 -19.50 -4.64
CA GLU A 610 27.20 -20.65 -5.48
C GLU A 610 26.92 -20.23 -6.93
N ALA A 611 27.28 -21.10 -7.88
CA ALA A 611 26.90 -20.95 -9.27
C ALA A 611 26.42 -22.29 -9.84
N MET A 612 25.27 -22.29 -10.52
CA MET A 612 24.66 -23.48 -11.10
C MET A 612 23.98 -23.16 -12.43
N ASN A 613 23.69 -24.20 -13.22
CA ASN A 613 23.00 -24.10 -14.52
C ASN A 613 23.61 -23.07 -15.49
N GLY A 614 24.93 -22.86 -15.41
CA GLY A 614 25.66 -21.89 -16.24
C GLY A 614 25.69 -20.46 -15.68
N GLY A 615 25.24 -20.25 -14.45
CA GLY A 615 25.40 -18.97 -13.76
C GLY A 615 26.86 -18.65 -13.46
N THR A 616 27.16 -17.37 -13.21
CA THR A 616 28.52 -16.87 -13.02
C THR A 616 28.62 -15.86 -11.87
N VAL A 617 29.80 -15.81 -11.23
CA VAL A 617 30.21 -14.69 -10.38
C VAL A 617 31.32 -13.94 -11.13
N GLU A 618 31.14 -12.65 -11.36
CA GLU A 618 32.05 -11.85 -12.18
C GLU A 618 32.47 -10.57 -11.46
N VAL A 619 33.79 -10.36 -11.39
CA VAL A 619 34.41 -9.12 -10.91
C VAL A 619 34.99 -8.41 -12.12
N SER A 620 34.36 -7.30 -12.51
CA SER A 620 34.74 -6.56 -13.71
C SER A 620 35.98 -5.68 -13.51
N SER A 621 36.47 -5.07 -14.60
CA SER A 621 37.59 -4.11 -14.55
C SER A 621 37.35 -2.98 -13.56
N GLY A 622 38.24 -2.81 -12.58
CA GLY A 622 38.19 -1.78 -11.55
C GLY A 622 37.40 -2.19 -10.31
N GLY A 623 36.67 -3.32 -10.34
CA GLY A 623 35.89 -3.81 -9.21
C GLY A 623 36.76 -4.63 -8.25
N GLU A 624 36.41 -4.61 -6.97
CA GLU A 624 37.08 -5.43 -5.95
C GLU A 624 36.05 -6.18 -5.10
N LEU A 625 36.15 -7.51 -5.04
CA LEU A 625 35.33 -8.34 -4.15
C LEU A 625 36.13 -8.78 -2.93
N SER A 626 35.74 -8.35 -1.73
CA SER A 626 36.34 -8.82 -0.47
C SER A 626 35.57 -10.01 0.10
N LEU A 627 36.29 -11.03 0.55
CA LEU A 627 35.72 -12.26 1.12
C LEU A 627 36.30 -12.54 2.52
N ASP A 628 35.43 -12.77 3.50
CA ASP A 628 35.77 -13.24 4.85
C ASP A 628 34.93 -14.46 5.21
N SER A 629 35.56 -15.59 5.51
CA SER A 629 34.87 -16.79 6.02
C SER A 629 33.78 -17.35 5.09
N VAL A 630 33.81 -17.00 3.81
CA VAL A 630 32.86 -17.44 2.77
C VAL A 630 33.18 -18.86 2.30
N GLN A 631 32.16 -19.66 1.98
CA GLN A 631 32.30 -20.92 1.24
C GLN A 631 32.02 -20.67 -0.25
N ASN A 632 33.07 -20.49 -1.05
CA ASN A 632 32.94 -20.35 -2.49
C ASN A 632 32.80 -21.72 -3.16
N GLU A 633 31.59 -22.03 -3.65
CA GLU A 633 31.27 -23.20 -4.47
C GLU A 633 31.15 -22.84 -5.96
N SER A 634 31.49 -21.59 -6.32
CA SER A 634 31.30 -21.03 -7.66
C SER A 634 32.61 -20.83 -8.42
N ALA A 635 32.48 -20.63 -9.74
CA ALA A 635 33.55 -20.04 -10.54
C ALA A 635 33.49 -18.51 -10.38
N ILE A 636 34.47 -17.93 -9.67
CA ILE A 636 34.65 -16.48 -9.60
C ILE A 636 35.60 -16.06 -10.72
N ARG A 637 35.06 -15.33 -11.68
CA ARG A 637 35.80 -14.82 -12.84
C ARG A 637 36.21 -13.38 -12.56
N VAL A 638 37.51 -13.12 -12.51
CA VAL A 638 38.05 -11.77 -12.31
C VAL A 638 38.57 -11.26 -13.63
N ASP A 639 37.99 -10.20 -14.14
CA ASP A 639 38.41 -9.57 -15.38
C ASP A 639 39.68 -8.72 -15.20
N GLY A 640 40.38 -8.46 -16.30
CA GLY A 640 41.51 -7.52 -16.35
C GLY A 640 41.25 -6.22 -15.61
N GLY A 641 42.05 -5.91 -14.58
CA GLY A 641 41.88 -4.70 -13.77
C GLY A 641 41.00 -4.87 -12.54
N GLY A 642 40.34 -6.02 -12.36
CA GLY A 642 39.58 -6.36 -11.16
C GLY A 642 40.42 -7.10 -10.11
N ALA A 643 39.88 -7.21 -8.89
CA ALA A 643 40.55 -7.89 -7.77
C ALA A 643 39.58 -8.70 -6.90
N VAL A 644 40.07 -9.81 -6.35
CA VAL A 644 39.45 -10.49 -5.20
C VAL A 644 40.39 -10.36 -4.01
N ARG A 645 39.87 -9.97 -2.85
CA ARG A 645 40.64 -9.80 -1.62
C ARG A 645 40.18 -10.79 -0.55
N SER A 646 41.08 -11.63 -0.09
CA SER A 646 40.92 -12.42 1.13
C SER A 646 41.19 -11.53 2.34
N ILE A 647 40.21 -11.35 3.22
CA ILE A 647 40.36 -10.58 4.47
C ILE A 647 40.07 -11.47 5.68
N GLY A 648 40.26 -10.94 6.90
CA GLY A 648 39.93 -11.64 8.14
C GLY A 648 40.66 -12.98 8.29
N GLY A 649 39.90 -14.05 8.53
CA GLY A 649 40.44 -15.42 8.66
C GLY A 649 40.76 -16.10 7.32
N GLY A 650 40.42 -15.46 6.20
CA GLY A 650 40.39 -16.05 4.86
C GLY A 650 39.07 -16.75 4.57
N PHE A 651 38.99 -17.49 3.46
CA PHE A 651 37.75 -18.12 3.00
C PHE A 651 38.01 -19.54 2.48
N THR A 652 36.94 -20.33 2.30
CA THR A 652 37.02 -21.67 1.71
C THR A 652 36.69 -21.56 0.22
N ASN A 653 37.61 -21.99 -0.63
CA ASN A 653 37.42 -22.07 -2.07
C ASN A 653 37.26 -23.55 -2.49
N ASN A 654 36.07 -23.95 -2.91
CA ASN A 654 35.79 -25.28 -3.47
C ASN A 654 35.53 -25.23 -4.98
N GLY A 655 35.25 -24.03 -5.52
CA GLY A 655 35.15 -23.76 -6.96
C GLY A 655 36.48 -23.33 -7.59
N VAL A 656 36.39 -22.44 -8.59
CA VAL A 656 37.55 -21.94 -9.35
C VAL A 656 37.64 -20.42 -9.22
N LEU A 657 38.79 -19.90 -8.81
CA LEU A 657 39.11 -18.47 -8.90
C LEU A 657 39.91 -18.26 -10.18
N GLU A 658 39.31 -17.69 -11.21
CA GLU A 658 39.96 -17.43 -12.50
C GLU A 658 40.40 -15.97 -12.59
N ILE A 659 41.71 -15.73 -12.41
CA ILE A 659 42.27 -14.38 -12.38
C ILE A 659 42.65 -13.92 -13.79
N ASN A 660 42.07 -12.81 -14.25
CA ASN A 660 42.16 -12.31 -15.62
C ASN A 660 41.48 -13.26 -16.65
N ALA A 661 40.22 -13.57 -16.36
CA ALA A 661 39.38 -14.52 -17.09
C ALA A 661 38.98 -14.04 -18.50
N ASN A 662 39.12 -12.74 -18.80
CA ASN A 662 38.76 -12.12 -20.09
C ASN A 662 39.97 -11.86 -21.01
N ASN A 663 41.16 -12.36 -20.67
CA ASN A 663 42.38 -12.27 -21.50
C ASN A 663 42.87 -10.83 -21.72
N SER A 664 42.61 -9.97 -20.75
CA SER A 664 43.01 -8.57 -20.80
C SER A 664 44.51 -8.39 -20.60
N SER A 665 45.03 -7.28 -21.14
CA SER A 665 46.39 -6.83 -20.87
C SER A 665 46.56 -6.15 -19.50
N ALA A 666 45.46 -5.80 -18.83
CA ALA A 666 45.47 -5.22 -17.50
C ALA A 666 45.80 -6.27 -16.43
N THR A 667 46.33 -5.82 -15.30
CA THR A 667 46.59 -6.66 -14.13
C THR A 667 45.30 -6.97 -13.38
N SER A 668 45.07 -8.24 -13.08
CA SER A 668 44.03 -8.68 -12.14
C SER A 668 44.69 -9.39 -10.96
N LEU A 669 44.07 -9.27 -9.79
CA LEU A 669 44.67 -9.66 -8.52
C LEU A 669 43.80 -10.65 -7.74
N LEU A 670 44.45 -11.62 -7.11
CA LEU A 670 43.98 -12.23 -5.86
C LEU A 670 44.91 -11.74 -4.74
N VAL A 671 44.36 -11.08 -3.73
CA VAL A 671 45.14 -10.41 -2.68
C VAL A 671 44.83 -11.02 -1.31
N PHE A 672 45.85 -11.37 -0.54
CA PHE A 672 45.71 -11.55 0.91
C PHE A 672 45.85 -10.21 1.62
N GLY A 673 44.73 -9.67 2.11
CA GLY A 673 44.69 -8.43 2.91
C GLY A 673 44.89 -8.64 4.42
N ALA A 674 44.90 -9.89 4.87
CA ALA A 674 45.22 -10.27 6.24
C ALA A 674 45.89 -11.65 6.25
N SER A 675 46.61 -11.99 7.34
CA SER A 675 47.29 -13.28 7.51
C SER A 675 46.31 -14.43 7.76
N GLY A 676 45.46 -14.70 6.78
CA GLY A 676 44.44 -15.73 6.76
C GLY A 676 44.78 -16.88 5.81
N ARG A 677 43.83 -17.81 5.67
CA ARG A 677 43.98 -19.02 4.85
C ARG A 677 42.90 -19.08 3.78
N ILE A 678 43.28 -19.30 2.52
CA ILE A 678 42.36 -19.80 1.49
C ILE A 678 42.34 -21.33 1.60
N GLY A 679 41.29 -21.88 2.23
CA GLY A 679 41.09 -23.32 2.41
C GLY A 679 40.22 -23.94 1.30
N GLY A 680 39.76 -25.17 1.48
CA GLY A 680 38.88 -25.88 0.54
C GLY A 680 39.60 -26.76 -0.47
N THR A 681 38.88 -27.28 -1.47
CA THR A 681 39.39 -28.21 -2.50
C THR A 681 39.48 -27.64 -3.92
N GLY A 682 39.27 -26.33 -4.05
CA GLY A 682 39.17 -25.62 -5.31
C GLY A 682 40.50 -25.26 -5.98
N GLU A 683 40.38 -24.58 -7.11
CA GLU A 683 41.50 -24.13 -7.96
C GLU A 683 41.65 -22.60 -7.92
N ILE A 684 42.89 -22.13 -7.93
CA ILE A 684 43.27 -20.73 -8.18
C ILE A 684 44.02 -20.72 -9.52
N SER A 685 43.38 -20.22 -10.57
CA SER A 685 43.95 -20.19 -11.91
C SER A 685 44.53 -18.81 -12.25
N LEU A 686 45.81 -18.80 -12.61
CA LEU A 686 46.57 -17.62 -13.03
C LEU A 686 46.98 -17.73 -14.52
N PRO A 687 46.02 -17.66 -15.47
CA PRO A 687 46.25 -18.03 -16.87
C PRO A 687 47.05 -17.02 -17.70
N ARG A 688 47.47 -15.87 -17.15
CA ARG A 688 48.15 -14.81 -17.91
C ARG A 688 49.53 -14.51 -17.37
N VAL A 689 50.49 -14.44 -18.29
CA VAL A 689 51.91 -14.15 -18.02
C VAL A 689 52.13 -12.81 -17.34
N THR A 690 53.32 -12.67 -16.76
CA THR A 690 53.81 -11.47 -16.06
C THR A 690 52.86 -11.09 -14.92
N THR A 691 52.63 -9.80 -14.71
CA THR A 691 51.76 -9.27 -13.65
C THR A 691 50.27 -9.39 -14.00
N ARG A 692 49.89 -9.98 -15.14
CA ARG A 692 48.50 -9.90 -15.63
C ARG A 692 47.52 -10.75 -14.83
N SER A 693 47.96 -11.90 -14.33
CA SER A 693 47.27 -12.70 -13.32
C SER A 693 48.20 -12.87 -12.13
N THR A 694 47.90 -12.22 -11.01
CA THR A 694 48.81 -12.22 -9.85
C THR A 694 48.10 -12.67 -8.59
N LEU A 695 48.72 -13.60 -7.85
CA LEU A 695 48.43 -13.88 -6.45
C LEU A 695 49.44 -13.10 -5.60
N THR A 696 48.96 -12.25 -4.70
CA THR A 696 49.82 -11.36 -3.91
C THR A 696 49.35 -11.21 -2.45
N THR A 697 50.19 -10.59 -1.62
CA THR A 697 49.89 -10.25 -0.22
C THR A 697 50.12 -8.77 0.03
N GLU A 698 49.39 -8.20 0.99
CA GLU A 698 49.73 -6.87 1.52
C GLU A 698 51.05 -6.91 2.33
N ASP A 699 51.65 -5.73 2.55
CA ASP A 699 52.90 -5.62 3.30
C ASP A 699 52.75 -6.17 4.73
N GLY A 700 53.63 -7.11 5.10
CA GLY A 700 53.62 -7.74 6.42
C GLY A 700 52.54 -8.80 6.63
N VAL A 701 51.79 -9.15 5.57
CA VAL A 701 50.83 -10.25 5.57
C VAL A 701 51.48 -11.51 5.00
N VAL A 702 51.26 -12.65 5.67
CA VAL A 702 51.62 -13.97 5.14
C VAL A 702 50.35 -14.69 4.70
N GLY A 703 50.19 -14.88 3.39
CA GLY A 703 49.03 -15.56 2.81
C GLY A 703 49.20 -17.08 2.82
N THR A 704 48.26 -17.83 3.41
CA THR A 704 48.30 -19.30 3.35
C THR A 704 47.35 -19.84 2.29
N VAL A 705 47.87 -20.64 1.34
CA VAL A 705 47.06 -21.45 0.41
C VAL A 705 46.96 -22.87 0.97
N GLY A 706 45.74 -23.31 1.29
CA GLY A 706 45.49 -24.52 2.07
C GLY A 706 45.73 -25.83 1.30
N SER A 707 45.89 -26.93 2.05
CA SER A 707 46.30 -28.24 1.53
C SER A 707 45.41 -28.87 0.45
N GLY A 708 44.13 -28.51 0.37
CA GLY A 708 43.25 -28.97 -0.71
C GLY A 708 43.24 -28.07 -1.94
N GLN A 709 43.86 -26.89 -1.89
CA GLN A 709 43.90 -25.95 -3.01
C GLN A 709 44.95 -26.35 -4.05
N ARG A 710 44.67 -25.98 -5.30
CA ARG A 710 45.62 -26.07 -6.41
C ARG A 710 45.79 -24.71 -7.07
N VAL A 711 47.02 -24.20 -7.12
CA VAL A 711 47.38 -22.99 -7.88
C VAL A 711 47.92 -23.41 -9.25
N THR A 712 47.29 -22.97 -10.32
CA THR A 712 47.65 -23.31 -11.69
C THR A 712 47.98 -22.07 -12.53
N GLY A 713 48.62 -22.27 -13.67
CA GLY A 713 48.79 -21.26 -14.70
C GLY A 713 50.22 -20.77 -14.86
N ILE A 714 50.35 -19.63 -15.55
CA ILE A 714 51.62 -19.04 -15.98
C ILE A 714 51.78 -17.60 -15.46
N GLY A 715 50.97 -17.24 -14.46
CA GLY A 715 50.97 -15.93 -13.84
C GLY A 715 52.04 -15.79 -12.78
N GLN A 716 51.80 -14.84 -11.87
CA GLN A 716 52.80 -14.42 -10.89
C GLN A 716 52.36 -14.73 -9.46
N LEU A 717 53.30 -15.27 -8.69
CA LEU A 717 53.27 -15.39 -7.24
C LEU A 717 54.13 -14.27 -6.65
N ASP A 718 53.48 -13.39 -5.91
CA ASP A 718 54.07 -12.18 -5.33
C ASP A 718 53.75 -12.10 -3.84
N GLY A 719 54.57 -11.35 -3.07
CA GLY A 719 54.40 -11.26 -1.61
C GLY A 719 54.85 -12.50 -0.82
N ASP A 720 54.47 -12.58 0.46
CA ASP A 720 54.87 -13.66 1.38
C ASP A 720 53.81 -14.77 1.42
N LEU A 721 54.05 -15.86 0.69
CA LEU A 721 53.10 -16.95 0.50
C LEU A 721 53.57 -18.24 1.17
N ARG A 722 52.68 -18.86 1.95
CA ARG A 722 52.84 -20.21 2.49
C ARG A 722 51.91 -21.18 1.76
N MET A 723 52.49 -22.12 1.04
CA MET A 723 51.79 -23.15 0.28
C MET A 723 51.69 -24.43 1.11
N GLU A 724 50.47 -24.83 1.46
CA GLU A 724 50.21 -26.18 1.98
C GLU A 724 49.60 -27.11 0.92
N GLY A 725 49.07 -26.55 -0.16
CA GLY A 725 48.42 -27.26 -1.26
C GLY A 725 49.38 -27.59 -2.40
N THR A 726 48.86 -27.50 -3.63
CA THR A 726 49.64 -27.78 -4.84
C THR A 726 49.93 -26.51 -5.63
N VAL A 727 51.17 -26.34 -6.06
CA VAL A 727 51.54 -25.42 -7.14
C VAL A 727 51.81 -26.25 -8.40
N ALA A 728 51.13 -25.92 -9.49
CA ALA A 728 51.27 -26.59 -10.78
C ALA A 728 51.42 -25.53 -11.88
N PRO A 729 52.65 -25.12 -12.22
CA PRO A 729 52.89 -24.24 -13.35
C PRO A 729 52.26 -24.80 -14.63
N GLY A 730 51.77 -23.92 -15.51
CA GLY A 730 51.00 -24.31 -16.69
C GLY A 730 49.48 -24.29 -16.48
N SER A 731 48.73 -24.05 -17.57
CA SER A 731 47.24 -23.92 -17.53
C SER A 731 46.50 -25.12 -18.13
N ALA A 732 47.12 -25.83 -19.08
CA ALA A 732 46.61 -27.06 -19.70
C ALA A 732 47.77 -27.88 -20.32
N GLY A 733 48.97 -27.69 -19.78
CA GLY A 733 50.23 -28.15 -20.35
C GLY A 733 51.38 -27.25 -19.87
N ILE A 734 52.57 -27.62 -20.32
CA ILE A 734 53.86 -27.04 -19.91
C ILE A 734 53.86 -25.49 -19.90
N GLY A 735 54.27 -24.91 -18.79
CA GLY A 735 54.39 -23.47 -18.60
C GLY A 735 55.31 -23.06 -17.45
N SER A 736 55.79 -21.82 -17.54
CA SER A 736 56.60 -21.19 -16.51
C SER A 736 55.72 -20.26 -15.66
N MET A 737 55.73 -20.45 -14.34
CA MET A 737 55.09 -19.56 -13.37
C MET A 737 56.13 -18.62 -12.78
N ARG A 738 55.77 -17.34 -12.60
CA ARG A 738 56.71 -16.32 -12.14
C ARG A 738 56.71 -16.18 -10.62
N LEU A 739 57.87 -16.27 -9.98
CA LEU A 739 58.07 -16.06 -8.54
C LEU A 739 58.78 -14.72 -8.27
N THR A 740 58.06 -13.72 -7.75
CA THR A 740 58.65 -12.44 -7.35
C THR A 740 58.72 -12.24 -5.85
N GLY A 741 57.83 -12.89 -5.10
CA GLY A 741 57.78 -12.85 -3.64
C GLY A 741 58.55 -14.00 -2.97
N ASN A 742 58.21 -14.26 -1.71
CA ASN A 742 58.72 -15.40 -0.96
C ASN A 742 57.67 -16.52 -1.01
N LEU A 743 58.06 -17.71 -1.48
CA LEU A 743 57.20 -18.90 -1.46
C LEU A 743 57.79 -19.96 -0.53
N GLU A 744 57.08 -20.27 0.54
CA GLU A 744 57.37 -21.38 1.45
C GLU A 744 56.48 -22.57 1.13
N MET A 745 57.07 -23.70 0.71
CA MET A 745 56.37 -24.98 0.53
C MET A 745 56.35 -25.74 1.86
N HIS A 746 55.17 -25.87 2.47
CA HIS A 746 55.01 -26.54 3.76
C HIS A 746 55.09 -28.08 3.63
N PRO A 747 55.51 -28.83 4.67
CA PRO A 747 55.40 -30.29 4.67
C PRO A 747 53.99 -30.78 4.33
N GLY A 748 53.89 -31.65 3.33
CA GLY A 748 52.62 -32.16 2.77
C GLY A 748 52.08 -31.40 1.55
N SER A 749 52.69 -30.27 1.16
CA SER A 749 52.41 -29.58 -0.12
C SER A 749 53.03 -30.32 -1.31
N SER A 750 52.68 -29.91 -2.53
CA SER A 750 53.25 -30.46 -3.76
C SER A 750 53.62 -29.36 -4.76
N LEU A 751 54.82 -29.45 -5.36
CA LEU A 751 55.14 -28.76 -6.60
C LEU A 751 55.03 -29.78 -7.74
N GLU A 752 54.04 -29.63 -8.60
CA GLU A 752 53.83 -30.50 -9.76
C GLU A 752 54.50 -29.93 -11.00
N ILE A 753 55.25 -30.78 -11.71
CA ILE A 753 56.02 -30.43 -12.89
C ILE A 753 55.69 -31.39 -14.03
N GLU A 754 55.09 -30.90 -15.09
CA GLU A 754 54.94 -31.62 -16.35
C GLU A 754 56.18 -31.42 -17.23
N PHE A 755 56.59 -32.46 -17.96
CA PHE A 755 57.64 -32.33 -18.96
C PHE A 755 57.37 -33.22 -20.15
N ASN A 756 57.85 -32.82 -21.33
CA ASN A 756 57.78 -33.65 -22.54
C ASN A 756 59.12 -33.77 -23.28
N SER A 757 60.12 -32.95 -22.92
CA SER A 757 61.48 -32.93 -23.46
C SER A 757 62.37 -32.07 -22.56
N LEU A 758 63.69 -32.11 -22.76
CA LEU A 758 64.66 -31.31 -22.00
C LEU A 758 64.50 -29.78 -22.12
N SER A 759 63.65 -29.30 -23.04
CA SER A 759 63.40 -27.87 -23.24
C SER A 759 61.93 -27.48 -23.07
N GLN A 760 61.08 -28.43 -22.70
CA GLN A 760 59.66 -28.20 -22.45
C GLN A 760 59.30 -28.94 -21.17
N PHE A 761 59.36 -28.20 -20.08
CA PHE A 761 59.01 -28.62 -18.74
C PHE A 761 58.43 -27.43 -17.98
N ASP A 762 57.59 -27.71 -16.99
CA ASP A 762 57.09 -26.72 -16.05
C ASP A 762 58.21 -26.21 -15.16
N ASP A 763 58.15 -24.94 -14.82
CA ASP A 763 59.11 -24.32 -13.93
C ASP A 763 58.50 -23.17 -13.13
N LEU A 764 59.16 -22.87 -12.01
CA LEU A 764 58.91 -21.69 -11.20
C LEU A 764 60.15 -20.79 -11.27
N GLU A 765 60.07 -19.64 -11.95
CA GLU A 765 61.22 -18.75 -12.17
C GLU A 765 61.00 -17.32 -11.65
N GLY A 766 62.03 -16.68 -11.11
CA GLY A 766 62.02 -15.24 -10.89
C GLY A 766 62.93 -14.73 -9.78
N PRO A 767 62.82 -13.43 -9.43
CA PRO A 767 63.71 -12.79 -8.45
C PRO A 767 63.38 -13.15 -6.98
N GLY A 768 62.28 -13.86 -6.73
CA GLY A 768 61.83 -14.20 -5.38
C GLY A 768 62.70 -15.24 -4.67
N THR A 769 62.30 -15.60 -3.46
CA THR A 769 62.92 -16.68 -2.68
C THR A 769 62.00 -17.90 -2.62
N PHE A 770 62.59 -19.09 -2.58
CA PHE A 770 61.86 -20.36 -2.50
C PHE A 770 62.37 -21.21 -1.35
N SER A 771 61.52 -21.49 -0.36
CA SER A 771 61.79 -22.49 0.68
C SER A 771 61.13 -23.80 0.27
N ALA A 772 61.93 -24.83 0.02
CA ALA A 772 61.48 -26.13 -0.44
C ALA A 772 60.96 -26.97 0.73
N GLY A 773 59.93 -27.76 0.45
CA GLY A 773 59.29 -28.69 1.39
C GLY A 773 58.17 -29.44 0.68
N GLY A 774 57.60 -30.46 1.31
CA GLY A 774 56.60 -31.31 0.66
C GLY A 774 57.18 -32.14 -0.49
N THR A 775 56.36 -32.46 -1.49
CA THR A 775 56.74 -33.35 -2.60
C THR A 775 57.01 -32.57 -3.89
N LEU A 776 58.11 -32.85 -4.57
CA LEU A 776 58.27 -32.52 -5.99
C LEU A 776 57.71 -33.67 -6.82
N ALA A 777 56.65 -33.43 -7.60
CA ALA A 777 55.96 -34.45 -8.37
C ALA A 777 56.08 -34.21 -9.87
N ALA A 778 56.87 -35.03 -10.55
CA ALA A 778 57.13 -34.91 -11.98
C ALA A 778 56.22 -35.83 -12.80
N THR A 779 55.70 -35.34 -13.93
CA THR A 779 54.84 -36.11 -14.85
C THR A 779 55.34 -35.98 -16.28
N ASN A 780 55.58 -37.11 -16.95
CA ASN A 780 55.93 -37.11 -18.38
C ASN A 780 54.67 -37.06 -19.25
N THR A 781 54.44 -35.93 -19.92
CA THR A 781 53.27 -35.68 -20.77
C THR A 781 53.55 -35.95 -22.25
N SER A 782 54.73 -36.45 -22.62
CA SER A 782 55.13 -36.71 -24.02
C SER A 782 54.36 -37.85 -24.71
N GLY A 783 53.57 -38.64 -23.96
CA GLY A 783 52.93 -39.84 -24.49
C GLY A 783 53.91 -40.94 -24.92
N GLY A 784 55.12 -40.94 -24.34
CA GLY A 784 56.20 -41.88 -24.66
C GLY A 784 57.17 -41.41 -25.76
N ALA A 785 57.04 -40.16 -26.23
CA ALA A 785 57.97 -39.59 -27.21
C ALA A 785 59.32 -39.18 -26.60
N PHE A 786 59.38 -39.03 -25.27
CA PHE A 786 60.59 -38.74 -24.52
C PHE A 786 60.73 -39.74 -23.37
N ASP A 787 61.89 -40.39 -23.28
CA ASP A 787 62.24 -41.34 -22.25
C ASP A 787 63.42 -40.76 -21.45
N PRO A 788 63.23 -40.38 -20.18
CA PRO A 788 64.30 -39.76 -19.39
C PRO A 788 65.50 -40.71 -19.22
N ALA A 789 66.68 -40.25 -19.59
CA ALA A 789 67.93 -40.98 -19.49
C ALA A 789 68.83 -40.42 -18.38
N PHE A 790 69.83 -41.21 -17.96
CA PHE A 790 70.82 -40.77 -16.98
C PHE A 790 71.45 -39.41 -17.37
N GLY A 791 71.47 -38.47 -16.44
CA GLY A 791 71.99 -37.12 -16.62
C GLY A 791 70.99 -36.12 -17.22
N ASP A 792 69.82 -36.56 -17.68
CA ASP A 792 68.74 -35.65 -18.07
C ASP A 792 68.30 -34.82 -16.88
N SER A 793 68.21 -33.50 -17.06
CA SER A 793 67.97 -32.55 -15.98
C SER A 793 67.01 -31.43 -16.38
N PHE A 794 66.25 -30.95 -15.40
CA PHE A 794 65.21 -29.93 -15.52
C PHE A 794 65.38 -28.92 -14.39
N VAL A 795 65.55 -27.64 -14.73
CA VAL A 795 65.60 -26.55 -13.72
C VAL A 795 64.17 -26.20 -13.35
N VAL A 796 63.62 -26.91 -12.37
CA VAL A 796 62.20 -26.82 -12.00
C VAL A 796 61.89 -25.62 -11.08
N VAL A 797 62.91 -25.10 -10.41
CA VAL A 797 62.84 -23.82 -9.69
C VAL A 797 64.11 -23.02 -10.02
N ASP A 798 63.95 -21.78 -10.47
CA ASP A 798 65.02 -20.78 -10.61
C ASP A 798 64.64 -19.51 -9.81
N ALA A 799 65.01 -19.49 -8.54
CA ALA A 799 64.71 -18.42 -7.59
C ALA A 799 65.97 -17.59 -7.31
N ALA A 800 66.14 -16.46 -7.99
CA ALA A 800 67.37 -15.65 -7.89
C ALA A 800 67.58 -15.03 -6.50
N GLY A 801 66.52 -14.91 -5.69
CA GLY A 801 66.59 -14.49 -4.29
C GLY A 801 67.12 -15.59 -3.35
N GLY A 802 67.23 -16.83 -3.84
CA GLY A 802 67.82 -17.97 -3.17
C GLY A 802 66.82 -19.09 -2.90
N ILE A 803 67.37 -20.31 -2.77
CA ILE A 803 66.61 -21.49 -2.32
C ILE A 803 67.05 -21.87 -0.90
N THR A 804 66.09 -22.12 -0.03
CA THR A 804 66.31 -22.71 1.30
C THR A 804 65.60 -24.04 1.43
N ASP A 805 66.02 -24.86 2.39
CA ASP A 805 65.42 -26.16 2.71
C ASP A 805 65.44 -27.15 1.52
N GLN A 806 64.76 -28.29 1.64
CA GLN A 806 64.73 -29.35 0.63
C GLN A 806 63.32 -29.96 0.57
N PHE A 807 62.96 -30.51 -0.59
CA PHE A 807 61.73 -31.30 -0.74
C PHE A 807 61.83 -32.56 0.14
N ASP A 808 60.74 -32.88 0.83
CA ASP A 808 60.62 -34.06 1.68
C ASP A 808 60.58 -35.36 0.85
N ALA A 809 60.06 -35.28 -0.38
CA ALA A 809 59.97 -36.39 -1.32
C ALA A 809 60.05 -35.92 -2.76
N VAL A 810 60.48 -36.83 -3.64
CA VAL A 810 60.46 -36.64 -5.09
C VAL A 810 59.73 -37.82 -5.69
N THR A 811 58.77 -37.56 -6.57
CA THR A 811 58.00 -38.58 -7.29
C THR A 811 58.06 -38.30 -8.78
N GLY A 812 58.02 -39.33 -9.59
CA GLY A 812 58.12 -39.20 -11.04
C GLY A 812 57.67 -40.47 -11.77
N PRO A 813 57.60 -40.44 -13.11
CA PRO A 813 57.33 -41.64 -13.89
C PRO A 813 58.44 -42.68 -13.65
N ALA A 814 58.08 -43.96 -13.78
CA ALA A 814 59.02 -45.06 -13.58
C ALA A 814 60.22 -44.94 -14.54
N LEU A 815 61.43 -45.06 -13.98
CA LEU A 815 62.69 -45.02 -14.72
C LEU A 815 63.26 -46.44 -14.91
N PRO A 816 64.03 -46.69 -15.98
CA PRO A 816 64.61 -48.01 -16.23
C PRO A 816 65.80 -48.31 -15.30
N GLY A 817 65.93 -49.58 -14.90
CA GLY A 817 67.13 -50.08 -14.21
C GLY A 817 67.27 -49.54 -12.78
N VAL A 818 68.46 -49.00 -12.48
CA VAL A 818 68.82 -48.41 -11.17
C VAL A 818 68.62 -46.89 -11.13
N LEU A 819 68.00 -46.32 -12.17
CA LEU A 819 67.79 -44.88 -12.26
C LEU A 819 66.66 -44.43 -11.32
N GLU A 820 66.85 -43.26 -10.75
CA GLU A 820 65.87 -42.61 -9.89
C GLU A 820 65.86 -41.09 -10.04
N TRP A 821 64.78 -40.47 -9.57
CA TRP A 821 64.60 -39.03 -9.56
C TRP A 821 65.25 -38.42 -8.32
N ARG A 822 66.21 -37.52 -8.51
CA ARG A 822 66.86 -36.77 -7.43
C ARG A 822 66.78 -35.27 -7.70
N VAL A 823 66.98 -34.45 -6.67
CA VAL A 823 67.04 -33.00 -6.80
C VAL A 823 68.41 -32.51 -6.34
N ARG A 824 69.11 -31.80 -7.23
CA ARG A 824 70.29 -31.01 -6.89
C ARG A 824 69.85 -29.61 -6.49
N TYR A 825 70.35 -29.15 -5.34
CA TYR A 825 70.11 -27.79 -4.84
C TYR A 825 71.35 -26.94 -5.03
N ASP A 826 71.29 -26.01 -5.98
CA ASP A 826 72.25 -24.93 -6.17
C ASP A 826 71.73 -23.68 -5.40
N PRO A 827 72.55 -22.63 -5.15
CA PRO A 827 72.12 -21.48 -4.34
C PRO A 827 70.83 -20.80 -4.79
N THR A 828 70.49 -20.88 -6.08
CA THR A 828 69.29 -20.27 -6.68
C THR A 828 68.46 -21.24 -7.51
N GLN A 829 68.87 -22.50 -7.66
CA GLN A 829 68.21 -23.45 -8.57
C GLN A 829 67.96 -24.81 -7.90
N ALA A 830 66.75 -25.34 -8.08
CA ALA A 830 66.43 -26.73 -7.78
C ALA A 830 66.34 -27.47 -9.12
N VAL A 831 67.25 -28.42 -9.32
CA VAL A 831 67.38 -29.14 -10.58
C VAL A 831 66.93 -30.58 -10.36
N LEU A 832 65.80 -30.95 -10.95
CA LEU A 832 65.35 -32.34 -11.03
C LEU A 832 66.24 -33.08 -12.02
N ILE A 833 66.89 -34.16 -11.59
CA ILE A 833 67.83 -34.93 -12.40
C ILE A 833 67.53 -36.42 -12.33
N VAL A 834 67.66 -37.10 -13.46
CA VAL A 834 67.67 -38.57 -13.54
C VAL A 834 69.08 -39.06 -13.20
N SER A 835 69.22 -39.72 -12.06
CA SER A 835 70.51 -40.10 -11.48
C SER A 835 70.48 -41.55 -10.95
N CYS A 836 71.54 -42.00 -10.29
CA CYS A 836 71.57 -43.23 -9.51
C CYS A 836 72.55 -43.08 -8.33
N ASP A 837 72.61 -44.07 -7.43
CA ASP A 837 73.51 -44.05 -6.27
C ASP A 837 74.99 -43.78 -6.60
N GLY A 838 75.44 -44.15 -7.81
CA GLY A 838 76.81 -43.91 -8.28
C GLY A 838 77.12 -42.45 -8.61
N ASP A 839 76.12 -41.62 -8.87
CA ASP A 839 76.23 -40.18 -9.14
C ASP A 839 75.81 -39.42 -7.86
N ALA A 840 76.75 -39.29 -6.92
CA ALA A 840 76.48 -38.75 -5.60
C ALA A 840 76.61 -37.22 -5.52
N ASN A 841 77.27 -36.57 -6.48
CA ASN A 841 77.29 -35.11 -6.56
C ASN A 841 76.17 -34.54 -7.45
N LEU A 842 75.39 -35.42 -8.12
CA LEU A 842 74.24 -35.09 -8.96
C LEU A 842 74.62 -34.20 -10.16
N ASP A 843 75.80 -34.41 -10.74
CA ASP A 843 76.26 -33.69 -11.94
C ASP A 843 75.93 -34.41 -13.25
N GLY A 844 75.35 -35.62 -13.17
CA GLY A 844 74.99 -36.45 -14.32
C GLY A 844 76.19 -37.17 -14.96
N VAL A 845 77.33 -37.24 -14.28
CA VAL A 845 78.55 -37.89 -14.78
C VAL A 845 79.25 -38.67 -13.67
N ILE A 846 79.21 -40.00 -13.73
CA ILE A 846 79.92 -40.86 -12.75
C ILE A 846 81.43 -40.76 -12.90
N ASN A 847 82.09 -40.14 -11.94
CA ASN A 847 83.53 -39.94 -11.87
C ASN A 847 84.03 -39.86 -10.41
N THR A 848 85.29 -39.51 -10.20
CA THR A 848 85.85 -39.46 -8.83
C THR A 848 85.26 -38.36 -7.94
N LEU A 849 84.58 -37.37 -8.51
CA LEU A 849 83.88 -36.31 -7.77
C LEU A 849 82.67 -36.85 -7.02
N ASP A 850 82.02 -37.92 -7.50
CA ASP A 850 80.95 -38.61 -6.77
C ASP A 850 81.45 -39.23 -5.48
N VAL A 851 82.64 -39.82 -5.50
CA VAL A 851 83.26 -40.36 -4.29
C VAL A 851 83.46 -39.26 -3.25
N LEU A 852 83.85 -38.06 -3.68
CA LEU A 852 83.97 -36.91 -2.79
C LEU A 852 82.59 -36.41 -2.32
N GLY A 853 81.60 -36.37 -3.20
CA GLY A 853 80.21 -36.02 -2.86
C GLY A 853 79.64 -36.94 -1.79
N PHE A 854 79.70 -38.25 -2.01
CA PHE A 854 79.26 -39.25 -1.05
C PHE A 854 80.02 -39.15 0.29
N LEU A 855 81.36 -39.02 0.28
CA LEU A 855 82.12 -38.88 1.51
C LEU A 855 81.75 -37.63 2.31
N ASN A 856 81.39 -36.53 1.63
CA ASN A 856 80.89 -35.32 2.30
C ASN A 856 79.55 -35.58 2.99
N LEU A 857 78.60 -36.24 2.32
CA LEU A 857 77.30 -36.63 2.89
C LEU A 857 77.50 -37.58 4.09
N TRP A 858 78.30 -38.62 3.91
CA TRP A 858 78.61 -39.63 4.93
C TRP A 858 79.26 -39.01 6.18
N THR A 859 80.22 -38.11 6.00
CA THR A 859 80.89 -37.43 7.12
C THR A 859 79.95 -36.45 7.84
N ALA A 860 79.01 -35.85 7.12
CA ALA A 860 77.97 -35.00 7.70
C ALA A 860 76.88 -35.79 8.45
N GLY A 861 76.84 -37.12 8.30
CA GLY A 861 75.73 -37.95 8.79
C GLY A 861 74.41 -37.62 8.07
N ASP A 862 74.50 -37.11 6.84
CA ASP A 862 73.34 -36.74 6.03
C ASP A 862 72.56 -38.02 5.67
N PRO A 863 71.23 -38.08 5.89
CA PRO A 863 70.42 -39.25 5.53
C PRO A 863 70.58 -39.69 4.07
N LYS A 864 70.98 -38.80 3.14
CA LYS A 864 71.28 -39.16 1.74
C LYS A 864 72.50 -40.07 1.58
N ALA A 865 73.31 -40.26 2.63
CA ALA A 865 74.40 -41.22 2.65
C ALA A 865 73.98 -42.62 3.07
N ASP A 866 72.71 -42.86 3.45
CA ASP A 866 72.15 -44.19 3.70
C ASP A 866 71.77 -44.85 2.36
N ILE A 867 72.78 -45.39 1.67
CA ILE A 867 72.65 -45.96 0.32
C ILE A 867 72.04 -47.36 0.37
N ASN A 868 72.14 -48.06 1.50
CA ASN A 868 71.55 -49.39 1.64
C ASN A 868 70.09 -49.36 2.14
N GLY A 869 69.61 -48.20 2.61
CA GLY A 869 68.24 -47.94 3.06
C GLY A 869 67.88 -48.59 4.39
N ASP A 870 68.87 -48.88 5.25
CA ASP A 870 68.64 -49.54 6.54
C ASP A 870 68.32 -48.58 7.70
N GLY A 871 68.42 -47.27 7.45
CA GLY A 871 68.13 -46.18 8.38
C GLY A 871 69.34 -45.67 9.16
N ASP A 872 70.52 -46.30 9.04
CA ASP A 872 71.73 -45.95 9.77
C ASP A 872 72.90 -45.63 8.82
N VAL A 873 73.32 -44.36 8.72
CA VAL A 873 74.52 -43.98 7.95
C VAL A 873 75.79 -44.58 8.59
N ASN A 874 76.33 -45.64 7.99
CA ASN A 874 77.44 -46.40 8.52
C ASN A 874 78.41 -46.91 7.42
N THR A 875 79.32 -47.82 7.75
CA THR A 875 80.32 -48.32 6.78
C THR A 875 79.72 -49.23 5.70
N LEU A 876 78.53 -49.78 5.93
CA LEU A 876 77.81 -50.59 4.95
C LEU A 876 77.32 -49.73 3.78
N ASP A 877 76.99 -48.47 4.01
CA ASP A 877 76.64 -47.51 2.95
C ASP A 877 77.83 -47.18 2.07
N VAL A 878 79.02 -47.07 2.66
CA VAL A 878 80.26 -46.87 1.88
C VAL A 878 80.48 -48.03 0.92
N LEU A 879 80.21 -49.27 1.36
CA LEU A 879 80.30 -50.45 0.50
C LEU A 879 79.20 -50.45 -0.57
N ALA A 880 77.98 -50.09 -0.20
CA ALA A 880 76.85 -49.99 -1.12
C ALA A 880 77.11 -48.93 -2.21
N PHE A 881 77.55 -47.74 -1.83
CA PHE A 881 77.97 -46.67 -2.73
C PHE A 881 79.09 -47.10 -3.68
N LEU A 882 80.19 -47.69 -3.17
CA LEU A 882 81.30 -48.12 -4.03
C LEU A 882 80.89 -49.19 -5.05
N ASN A 883 79.94 -50.06 -4.67
CA ASN A 883 79.35 -51.02 -5.60
C ASN A 883 78.52 -50.31 -6.68
N ALA A 884 77.67 -49.34 -6.30
CA ALA A 884 76.90 -48.54 -7.25
C ALA A 884 77.80 -47.72 -8.19
N TRP A 885 78.80 -47.02 -7.65
CA TRP A 885 79.77 -46.20 -8.40
C TRP A 885 80.59 -47.00 -9.42
N THR A 886 81.00 -48.23 -9.08
CA THR A 886 81.74 -49.10 -10.02
C THR A 886 80.85 -49.81 -11.04
N ALA A 887 79.59 -50.08 -10.70
CA ALA A 887 78.60 -50.65 -11.60
C ALA A 887 78.11 -49.63 -12.65
N GLY A 888 78.03 -48.37 -12.26
CA GLY A 888 77.48 -47.29 -13.06
C GLY A 888 75.95 -47.23 -13.01
N CYS A 889 75.42 -46.22 -13.71
CA CYS A 889 74.02 -46.15 -14.14
C CYS A 889 73.95 -46.63 -15.61
#